data_AF-U1YHW7-F1
#
_entry.id   AF-U1YHW7-F1
#
_cell.length_a   1.000
_cell.length_b   1.000
_cell.length_c   1.000
_cell.angle_alpha   90.00
_cell.angle_beta   90.00
_cell.angle_gamma   90.00
#
_symmetry.space_group_name_H-M   'P 1'
#
loop_
_entity.id
_entity.type
_entity.pdbx_description
1 polymer ?
#
loop_
_entity_poly.entity_id
_entity_poly.type
_entity_poly.pdbx_seq_one_letter_code
_entity_poly.pdbx_strand_id
1 'polypeptide(L)'
;MRPFRNVAGKLLISLLLAFNLLAMPAYAQSNPTAASIDRLVVQLSQNPESAGIRAGIAVYNTSTGEWLDRHDAEKTFVPASNLKLLVTAAALDMLGPDYRFTTEIHTTGHITPKGVLQGDLILKGYGDPSLTEEDMRTISAELKAKGITSIHGRLLVDESYFDNVRLGEGWMWDDEPYGYSAQISALAVHKNTSTIRLNPDKPVGQTSSLMMKPNSKYVTVQNRVTIVEGTEQNVQIDRPRGTNTVILTGTIGKGAEPYEDHVTMEDPALFAGDVFKQALAADGILVSSDNLEKTTLSSSSPLVTHHSEPLRKIIAELNKESDNFYAEMLTKTLGVVTKGKGSFNAGTDAIADFMVKAGIVNKYRQVDGSGLSRLDLISPQQIVELLTYVQTREYKEDFEHSLPVAGVDGTLKDRMKGTSAENKVRAKTGSMSGVHSLSGYTLTANGDKLAFSVFLNGVRSTKPASAFEDAIAVLLSSSLSQEAGENSTTDSPSSTLAALLNPILEQESMRGVAIGMIVGSLDHKNKEQILYARNADALLTPASNMKLLTSAVALRELGPDYTFKTELYVSSLPDKQGTINGDVIIKGYGDPTLQTDDPSGIKDGTGLLRFVQALREKGVTRVNGRIIVDESQYDAKHLGTGWAWDDESYGYNAQISALAVNRGAVRLDYQPGVREGSPVAVTIHPKTDYVQIRNEATTTPAGTENTFKIERERGKNNIRLTGSLPLGEEPDYERIAVEDPAIYTGMVLKEAMEQNGIKVSKQSEVQKGVIPSGSYKISELQSPPLRDILIYGNKNSDNFYMEMLLKRLGADKKGAGSAEAGIEVVQESLQKNGTNPAFDMVDGSGLSRYNQISARQVSSVLISMANHSSFEHFYRSLPIAGVDGTLKNRMKQTDAENNVHAKTGTLQGVSSLSGYVTTKDNERLYFSIIMNGYTDASKNFTDVQDQLAAALAKVSLTHH
;
A
#
# COMPACT_ATOMS: atom_id res chain seq x y z
N MET A 1 20.15 80.47 38.24
CA MET A 1 19.66 80.33 39.63
C MET A 1 18.97 78.99 39.80
N ARG A 2 19.49 78.09 40.66
CA ARG A 2 18.65 77.14 41.43
C ARG A 2 18.09 77.90 42.68
N PRO A 3 17.13 77.44 43.53
CA PRO A 3 16.82 76.03 43.88
C PRO A 3 15.36 75.67 44.42
N PHE A 4 15.20 74.40 44.86
CA PHE A 4 14.22 73.72 45.77
C PHE A 4 12.81 73.31 45.25
N ARG A 5 12.47 72.00 45.14
CA ARG A 5 12.00 70.98 46.16
C ARG A 5 10.56 71.30 46.67
N ASN A 6 9.61 70.39 46.84
CA ASN A 6 9.67 69.00 47.33
C ASN A 6 8.28 68.31 47.23
N VAL A 7 8.29 66.97 47.15
CA VAL A 7 7.33 66.00 47.75
C VAL A 7 5.89 65.93 47.21
N ALA A 8 5.64 64.98 46.30
CA ALA A 8 4.39 64.21 46.25
C ALA A 8 4.57 62.87 45.48
N GLY A 9 5.71 62.21 45.64
CA GLY A 9 5.90 60.83 45.18
C GLY A 9 5.85 59.92 46.40
N LYS A 10 4.71 59.28 46.67
CA LYS A 10 4.55 58.03 47.46
C LYS A 10 3.11 57.64 47.86
N LEU A 11 2.06 58.22 47.27
CA LEU A 11 0.66 57.82 47.60
C LEU A 11 -0.24 57.47 46.41
N LEU A 12 0.28 57.44 45.17
CA LEU A 12 -0.50 57.01 43.99
C LEU A 12 -0.14 55.63 43.43
N ILE A 13 0.90 54.96 43.95
CA ILE A 13 1.34 53.63 43.47
C ILE A 13 0.73 52.49 44.30
N SER A 14 0.08 52.80 45.43
CA SER A 14 -0.50 51.79 46.32
C SER A 14 -2.00 51.53 46.12
N LEU A 15 -2.69 52.29 45.24
CA LEU A 15 -4.11 52.05 44.92
C LEU A 15 -4.37 51.41 43.55
N LEU A 16 -3.36 51.32 42.67
CA LEU A 16 -3.44 50.62 41.38
C LEU A 16 -2.97 49.15 41.45
N LEU A 17 -2.43 48.72 42.61
CA LEU A 17 -2.08 47.32 42.88
C LEU A 17 -3.20 46.51 43.57
N ALA A 18 -4.34 47.12 43.92
CA ALA A 18 -5.42 46.44 44.64
C ALA A 18 -6.62 46.03 43.77
N PHE A 19 -6.60 46.30 42.45
CA PHE A 19 -7.65 45.90 41.51
C PHE A 19 -7.21 44.90 40.42
N ASN A 20 -6.00 44.31 40.56
CA ASN A 20 -5.48 43.25 39.68
C ASN A 20 -5.33 41.89 40.40
N LEU A 21 -6.04 41.68 41.51
CA LEU A 21 -5.94 40.47 42.34
C LEU A 21 -7.24 39.66 42.46
N LEU A 22 -8.23 39.89 41.58
CA LEU A 22 -9.43 39.05 41.45
C LEU A 22 -9.75 38.76 39.98
N ALA A 23 -8.78 38.16 39.30
CA ALA A 23 -9.03 37.27 38.18
C ALA A 23 -8.01 36.14 38.29
N MET A 24 -8.15 35.32 39.34
CA MET A 24 -7.60 33.97 39.28
C MET A 24 -8.24 33.31 38.04
N PRO A 25 -7.47 32.66 37.15
CA PRO A 25 -8.11 31.77 36.19
C PRO A 25 -8.93 30.80 37.03
N ALA A 26 -10.24 30.78 36.81
CA ALA A 26 -11.07 29.72 37.34
C ALA A 26 -10.35 28.41 36.98
N TYR A 27 -9.99 27.63 38.00
CA TYR A 27 -9.43 26.29 37.82
C TYR A 27 -10.19 25.63 36.67
N ALA A 28 -9.48 25.24 35.61
CA ALA A 28 -10.05 24.48 34.52
C ALA A 28 -10.63 23.21 35.12
N GLN A 29 -11.94 23.20 35.35
CA GLN A 29 -12.65 22.02 35.81
C GLN A 29 -12.50 21.01 34.67
N SER A 30 -11.75 19.93 34.92
CA SER A 30 -11.51 18.91 33.90
C SER A 30 -12.84 18.41 33.35
N ASN A 31 -13.00 18.43 32.03
CA ASN A 31 -14.20 17.90 31.39
C ASN A 31 -14.32 16.40 31.77
N PRO A 32 -15.39 15.97 32.48
CA PRO A 32 -15.51 14.58 32.95
C PRO A 32 -15.46 13.55 31.81
N THR A 33 -15.91 13.94 30.62
CA THR A 33 -15.84 13.10 29.41
C THR A 33 -14.40 12.86 28.99
N ALA A 34 -13.61 13.93 28.85
CA ALA A 34 -12.19 13.86 28.50
C ALA A 34 -11.41 13.01 29.52
N ALA A 35 -11.64 13.22 30.82
CA ALA A 35 -11.00 12.43 31.87
C ALA A 35 -11.34 10.93 31.79
N SER A 36 -12.56 10.58 31.38
CA SER A 36 -12.97 9.18 31.19
C SER A 36 -12.35 8.57 29.94
N ILE A 37 -12.24 9.34 28.86
CA ILE A 37 -11.56 8.94 27.62
C ILE A 37 -10.07 8.71 27.89
N ASP A 38 -9.40 9.60 28.61
CA ASP A 38 -7.99 9.43 28.99
C ASP A 38 -7.74 8.12 29.75
N ARG A 39 -8.66 7.73 30.66
CA ARG A 39 -8.57 6.45 31.36
C ARG A 39 -8.67 5.26 30.40
N LEU A 40 -9.57 5.31 29.42
CA LEU A 40 -9.69 4.27 28.39
C LEU A 40 -8.41 4.20 27.53
N VAL A 41 -7.82 5.34 27.16
CA VAL A 41 -6.56 5.39 26.39
C VAL A 41 -5.42 4.77 27.20
N VAL A 42 -5.32 5.07 28.49
CA VAL A 42 -4.33 4.44 29.38
C VAL A 42 -4.54 2.93 29.44
N GLN A 43 -5.78 2.44 29.59
CA GLN A 43 -6.09 1.01 29.58
C GLN A 43 -5.71 0.34 28.25
N LEU A 44 -5.98 0.99 27.12
CA LEU A 44 -5.57 0.52 25.79
C LEU A 44 -4.05 0.36 25.71
N SER A 45 -3.29 1.33 26.22
CA SER A 45 -1.81 1.29 26.19
C SER A 45 -1.19 0.23 27.11
N GLN A 46 -1.87 -0.13 28.20
CA GLN A 46 -1.39 -1.12 29.18
C GLN A 46 -1.73 -2.56 28.81
N ASN A 47 -2.68 -2.79 27.91
CA ASN A 47 -3.03 -4.12 27.43
C ASN A 47 -1.97 -4.62 26.42
N PRO A 48 -1.30 -5.77 26.66
CA PRO A 48 -0.28 -6.32 25.76
C PRO A 48 -0.74 -6.59 24.31
N GLU A 49 -2.03 -6.88 24.11
CA GLU A 49 -2.61 -7.11 22.77
C GLU A 49 -2.81 -5.81 21.97
N SER A 50 -2.88 -4.66 22.66
CA SER A 50 -3.01 -3.32 22.07
C SER A 50 -1.81 -2.41 22.33
N ALA A 51 -0.74 -2.94 22.93
CA ALA A 51 0.49 -2.20 23.16
C ALA A 51 1.03 -1.67 21.83
N GLY A 52 1.30 -0.36 21.80
CA GLY A 52 1.78 0.39 20.65
C GLY A 52 0.70 0.94 19.72
N ILE A 53 -0.59 0.65 19.97
CA ILE A 53 -1.70 1.33 19.27
C ILE A 53 -1.65 2.82 19.60
N ARG A 54 -1.85 3.64 18.56
CA ARG A 54 -2.02 5.08 18.66
C ARG A 54 -3.49 5.42 18.45
N ALA A 55 -4.08 6.16 19.38
CA ALA A 55 -5.48 6.57 19.33
C ALA A 55 -5.61 8.07 19.03
N GLY A 56 -6.58 8.42 18.19
CA GLY A 56 -7.01 9.80 17.96
C GLY A 56 -8.52 9.89 18.15
N ILE A 57 -8.97 10.83 18.98
CA ILE A 57 -10.35 10.94 19.43
C ILE A 57 -10.79 12.40 19.37
N ALA A 58 -11.96 12.62 18.82
CA ALA A 58 -12.59 13.93 18.75
C ALA A 58 -14.08 13.78 19.08
N VAL A 59 -14.59 14.61 19.99
CA VAL A 59 -15.99 14.58 20.42
C VAL A 59 -16.52 16.01 20.49
N TYR A 60 -17.60 16.27 19.75
CA TYR A 60 -18.23 17.58 19.66
C TYR A 60 -19.72 17.49 19.96
N ASN A 61 -20.21 18.34 20.86
CA ASN A 61 -21.64 18.46 21.14
C ASN A 61 -22.27 19.40 20.12
N THR A 62 -23.02 18.84 19.17
CA THR A 62 -23.70 19.60 18.10
C THR A 62 -24.88 20.42 18.62
N SER A 63 -25.39 20.10 19.81
CA SER A 63 -26.49 20.83 20.46
C SER A 63 -26.00 22.08 21.19
N THR A 64 -24.85 22.02 21.86
CA THR A 64 -24.29 23.16 22.63
C THR A 64 -23.20 23.94 21.89
N GLY A 65 -22.55 23.32 20.89
CA GLY A 65 -21.44 23.90 20.14
C GLY A 65 -20.06 23.72 20.80
N GLU A 66 -19.92 22.77 21.73
CA GLU A 66 -18.72 22.61 22.57
C GLU A 66 -17.93 21.34 22.25
N TRP A 67 -16.59 21.44 22.24
CA TRP A 67 -15.70 20.28 22.20
C TRP A 67 -15.66 19.59 23.57
N LEU A 68 -16.02 18.31 23.61
CA LEU A 68 -15.99 17.51 24.83
C LEU A 68 -14.67 16.76 25.02
N ASP A 69 -14.00 16.39 23.92
CA ASP A 69 -12.68 15.78 23.93
C ASP A 69 -11.93 16.02 22.61
N ARG A 70 -10.60 16.10 22.68
CA ARG A 70 -9.69 16.29 21.53
C ARG A 70 -8.36 15.53 21.72
N HIS A 71 -8.39 14.28 22.16
CA HIS A 71 -7.17 13.47 22.31
C HIS A 71 -6.50 13.20 20.94
N ASP A 72 -5.30 13.74 20.70
CA ASP A 72 -4.58 13.62 19.42
C ASP A 72 -5.43 13.98 18.17
N ALA A 73 -6.47 14.82 18.37
CA ALA A 73 -7.54 15.04 17.39
C ALA A 73 -7.09 15.70 16.09
N GLU A 74 -5.94 16.40 16.11
CA GLU A 74 -5.34 17.06 14.95
C GLU A 74 -4.28 16.19 14.25
N LYS A 75 -3.92 15.04 14.82
CA LYS A 75 -3.01 14.09 14.19
C LYS A 75 -3.75 13.37 13.07
N THR A 76 -3.07 13.15 11.96
CA THR A 76 -3.61 12.37 10.86
C THR A 76 -3.45 10.87 11.13
N PHE A 77 -4.39 10.10 10.59
CA PHE A 77 -4.40 8.64 10.62
C PHE A 77 -4.79 8.13 9.25
N VAL A 78 -4.46 6.88 8.98
CA VAL A 78 -5.09 6.15 7.87
C VAL A 78 -6.52 5.86 8.30
N PRO A 79 -7.56 6.38 7.64
CA PRO A 79 -8.92 6.34 8.17
C PRO A 79 -9.63 5.02 7.94
N ALA A 80 -9.14 4.17 7.03
CA ALA A 80 -9.89 3.06 6.45
C ALA A 80 -11.25 3.55 5.92
N SER A 81 -12.30 2.73 6.02
CA SER A 81 -13.65 3.03 5.50
C SER A 81 -14.36 4.25 6.08
N ASN A 82 -13.77 4.98 7.04
CA ASN A 82 -14.30 6.28 7.45
C ASN A 82 -14.11 7.36 6.37
N LEU A 83 -13.22 7.15 5.39
CA LEU A 83 -13.08 8.04 4.22
C LEU A 83 -14.37 8.13 3.38
N LYS A 84 -15.18 7.06 3.38
CA LYS A 84 -16.48 7.01 2.72
C LYS A 84 -17.47 8.07 3.21
N LEU A 85 -17.28 8.62 4.41
CA LEU A 85 -18.07 9.74 4.92
C LEU A 85 -17.88 11.00 4.07
N LEU A 86 -16.66 11.26 3.57
CA LEU A 86 -16.37 12.38 2.67
C LEU A 86 -17.07 12.18 1.33
N VAL A 87 -16.92 10.99 0.74
CA VAL A 87 -17.56 10.65 -0.54
C VAL A 87 -19.08 10.74 -0.43
N THR A 88 -19.68 10.19 0.63
CA THR A 88 -21.12 10.23 0.86
C THR A 88 -21.64 11.67 0.98
N ALA A 89 -20.97 12.49 1.79
CA ALA A 89 -21.39 13.87 2.00
C ALA A 89 -21.26 14.71 0.72
N ALA A 90 -20.15 14.55 -0.03
CA ALA A 90 -19.93 15.22 -1.30
C ALA A 90 -20.95 14.78 -2.36
N ALA A 91 -21.24 13.48 -2.47
CA ALA A 91 -22.24 12.95 -3.39
C ALA A 91 -23.64 13.50 -3.11
N LEU A 92 -24.06 13.53 -1.85
CA LEU A 92 -25.35 14.13 -1.46
C LEU A 92 -25.41 15.64 -1.77
N ASP A 93 -24.34 16.37 -1.49
CA ASP A 93 -24.28 17.83 -1.71
C ASP A 93 -24.28 18.21 -3.20
N MET A 94 -23.61 17.41 -4.05
CA MET A 94 -23.39 17.74 -5.47
C MET A 94 -24.43 17.10 -6.40
N LEU A 95 -24.88 15.89 -6.12
CA LEU A 95 -25.79 15.14 -6.99
C LEU A 95 -27.24 15.18 -6.50
N GLY A 96 -27.44 15.30 -5.18
CA GLY A 96 -28.74 15.22 -4.53
C GLY A 96 -29.22 13.78 -4.29
N PRO A 97 -30.09 13.56 -3.28
CA PRO A 97 -30.46 12.20 -2.83
C PRO A 97 -31.29 11.39 -3.85
N ASP A 98 -31.86 12.04 -4.86
CA ASP A 98 -32.67 11.43 -5.91
C ASP A 98 -31.92 11.23 -7.24
N TYR A 99 -30.61 11.52 -7.27
CA TYR A 99 -29.77 11.24 -8.43
C TYR A 99 -29.85 9.75 -8.80
N ARG A 100 -29.93 9.47 -10.11
CA ARG A 100 -29.95 8.11 -10.66
C ARG A 100 -28.92 8.00 -11.76
N PHE A 101 -28.13 6.94 -11.70
CA PHE A 101 -27.19 6.58 -12.74
C PHE A 101 -27.95 6.07 -13.97
N THR A 102 -27.29 6.12 -15.11
CA THR A 102 -27.85 5.65 -16.38
C THR A 102 -27.01 4.54 -16.99
N THR A 103 -27.68 3.58 -17.60
CA THR A 103 -27.09 2.61 -18.51
C THR A 103 -27.90 2.63 -19.79
N GLU A 104 -27.23 2.83 -20.93
CA GLU A 104 -27.90 3.09 -22.21
C GLU A 104 -27.56 2.03 -23.26
N ILE A 105 -28.55 1.73 -24.10
CA ILE A 105 -28.35 0.94 -25.32
C ILE A 105 -28.42 1.85 -26.52
N HIS A 106 -27.39 1.83 -27.37
CA HIS A 106 -27.34 2.56 -28.62
C HIS A 106 -27.22 1.61 -29.81
N THR A 107 -27.44 2.15 -31.01
CA THR A 107 -27.15 1.43 -32.25
C THR A 107 -26.55 2.34 -33.32
N THR A 108 -25.71 1.76 -34.17
CA THR A 108 -25.19 2.40 -35.40
C THR A 108 -26.09 2.17 -36.62
N GLY A 109 -27.16 1.40 -36.44
CA GLY A 109 -27.97 0.85 -37.51
C GLY A 109 -29.44 1.25 -37.48
N HIS A 110 -30.25 0.48 -38.22
CA HIS A 110 -31.70 0.63 -38.24
C HIS A 110 -32.38 -0.72 -38.01
N ILE A 111 -33.58 -0.68 -37.42
CA ILE A 111 -34.40 -1.86 -37.16
C ILE A 111 -35.34 -2.06 -38.36
N THR A 112 -35.27 -3.24 -38.98
CA THR A 112 -36.15 -3.60 -40.09
C THR A 112 -37.57 -3.93 -39.61
N PRO A 113 -38.60 -3.90 -40.48
CA PRO A 113 -39.96 -4.30 -40.11
C PRO A 113 -40.10 -5.74 -39.60
N LYS A 114 -39.10 -6.60 -39.84
CA LYS A 114 -39.06 -7.99 -39.35
C LYS A 114 -38.36 -8.13 -37.99
N GLY A 115 -37.98 -7.02 -37.35
CA GLY A 115 -37.32 -7.02 -36.05
C GLY A 115 -35.81 -7.28 -36.09
N VAL A 116 -35.19 -7.24 -37.27
CA VAL A 116 -33.74 -7.40 -37.41
C VAL A 116 -33.07 -6.03 -37.30
N LEU A 117 -32.17 -5.84 -36.34
CA LEU A 117 -31.28 -4.69 -36.28
C LEU A 117 -30.13 -4.88 -37.27
N GLN A 118 -30.00 -3.99 -38.26
CA GLN A 118 -28.90 -3.96 -39.23
C GLN A 118 -27.87 -2.91 -38.81
N GLY A 119 -26.89 -3.34 -38.01
CA GLY A 119 -25.87 -2.49 -37.40
C GLY A 119 -25.44 -3.00 -36.03
N ASP A 120 -24.48 -2.31 -35.42
CA ASP A 120 -23.94 -2.68 -34.11
C ASP A 120 -24.93 -2.29 -33.00
N LEU A 121 -24.95 -3.07 -31.91
CA LEU A 121 -25.60 -2.73 -30.66
C LEU A 121 -24.51 -2.36 -29.63
N ILE A 122 -24.68 -1.24 -28.95
CA ILE A 122 -23.68 -0.71 -28.01
C ILE A 122 -24.31 -0.60 -26.62
N LEU A 123 -23.72 -1.27 -25.63
CA LEU A 123 -24.05 -1.12 -24.22
C LEU A 123 -23.09 -0.08 -23.60
N LYS A 124 -23.63 1.05 -23.14
CA LYS A 124 -22.84 2.15 -22.57
C LYS A 124 -23.16 2.32 -21.09
N GLY A 125 -22.12 2.29 -20.26
CA GLY A 125 -22.23 2.54 -18.83
C GLY A 125 -21.82 3.97 -18.46
N TYR A 126 -22.55 4.58 -17.53
CA TYR A 126 -22.24 5.91 -16.98
C TYR A 126 -21.94 5.87 -15.48
N GLY A 127 -21.39 4.75 -15.00
CA GLY A 127 -20.91 4.61 -13.63
C GLY A 127 -21.94 4.10 -12.62
N ASP A 128 -22.98 3.38 -13.06
CA ASP A 128 -23.94 2.73 -12.15
C ASP A 128 -23.24 1.62 -11.32
N PRO A 129 -23.13 1.76 -9.99
CA PRO A 129 -22.51 0.73 -9.15
C PRO A 129 -23.43 -0.45 -8.83
N SER A 130 -24.73 -0.32 -9.13
CA SER A 130 -25.79 -1.21 -8.65
C SER A 130 -26.32 -2.20 -9.67
N LEU A 131 -25.89 -2.08 -10.93
CA LEU A 131 -26.40 -2.88 -12.04
C LEU A 131 -26.21 -4.39 -11.82
N THR A 132 -27.28 -5.15 -12.02
CA THR A 132 -27.33 -6.60 -11.83
C THR A 132 -27.64 -7.36 -13.12
N GLU A 133 -27.52 -8.69 -13.09
CA GLU A 133 -28.00 -9.56 -14.19
C GLU A 133 -29.52 -9.41 -14.41
N GLU A 134 -30.31 -9.11 -13.38
CA GLU A 134 -31.75 -8.89 -13.50
C GLU A 134 -32.06 -7.58 -14.25
N ASP A 135 -31.29 -6.52 -14.00
CA ASP A 135 -31.39 -5.27 -14.75
C ASP A 135 -31.02 -5.49 -16.22
N MET A 136 -29.98 -6.28 -16.50
CA MET A 136 -29.62 -6.65 -17.88
C MET A 136 -30.74 -7.42 -18.59
N ARG A 137 -31.46 -8.29 -17.88
CA ARG A 137 -32.66 -8.97 -18.42
C ARG A 137 -33.80 -7.98 -18.67
N THR A 138 -33.98 -7.00 -17.79
CA THR A 138 -34.98 -5.94 -17.99
C THR A 138 -34.67 -5.11 -19.24
N ILE A 139 -33.42 -4.68 -19.42
CA ILE A 139 -32.95 -3.98 -20.63
C ILE A 139 -33.19 -4.83 -21.89
N SER A 140 -32.87 -6.12 -21.85
CA SER A 140 -33.09 -7.05 -22.96
C SER A 140 -34.59 -7.22 -23.29
N ALA A 141 -35.44 -7.35 -22.26
CA ALA A 141 -36.89 -7.43 -22.45
C ALA A 141 -37.46 -6.15 -23.09
N GLU A 142 -36.93 -4.97 -22.76
CA GLU A 142 -37.31 -3.72 -23.41
C GLU A 142 -36.91 -3.65 -24.89
N LEU A 143 -35.71 -4.17 -25.25
CA LEU A 143 -35.30 -4.28 -26.65
C LEU A 143 -36.25 -5.20 -27.44
N LYS A 144 -36.64 -6.32 -26.84
CA LYS A 144 -37.64 -7.23 -27.41
C LYS A 144 -39.00 -6.56 -27.57
N ALA A 145 -39.43 -5.77 -26.57
CA ALA A 145 -40.68 -5.01 -26.64
C ALA A 145 -40.66 -3.92 -27.74
N LYS A 146 -39.48 -3.40 -28.09
CA LYS A 146 -39.26 -2.53 -29.26
C LYS A 146 -39.23 -3.28 -30.60
N GLY A 147 -39.52 -4.58 -30.58
CA GLY A 147 -39.65 -5.44 -31.76
C GLY A 147 -38.33 -6.01 -32.26
N ILE A 148 -37.23 -5.88 -31.50
CA ILE A 148 -35.94 -6.45 -31.90
C ILE A 148 -35.94 -7.95 -31.59
N THR A 149 -35.71 -8.77 -32.62
CA THR A 149 -35.63 -10.24 -32.53
C THR A 149 -34.25 -10.77 -32.90
N SER A 150 -33.46 -10.02 -33.67
CA SER A 150 -32.08 -10.36 -33.98
C SER A 150 -31.22 -9.13 -34.28
N ILE A 151 -29.91 -9.27 -34.08
CA ILE A 151 -28.88 -8.24 -34.28
C ILE A 151 -27.89 -8.76 -35.32
N HIS A 152 -27.88 -8.12 -36.48
CA HIS A 152 -26.96 -8.35 -37.58
C HIS A 152 -25.84 -7.30 -37.54
N GLY A 153 -24.95 -7.46 -36.57
CA GLY A 153 -23.84 -6.57 -36.28
C GLY A 153 -23.05 -7.07 -35.07
N ARG A 154 -22.14 -6.24 -34.58
CA ARG A 154 -21.35 -6.53 -33.38
C ARG A 154 -22.09 -6.11 -32.13
N LEU A 155 -21.74 -6.76 -31.02
CA LEU A 155 -22.08 -6.29 -29.68
C LEU A 155 -20.86 -5.57 -29.12
N LEU A 156 -21.00 -4.28 -28.85
CA LEU A 156 -19.93 -3.41 -28.38
C LEU A 156 -20.23 -2.91 -26.98
N VAL A 157 -19.19 -2.66 -26.19
CA VAL A 157 -19.31 -2.04 -24.86
C VAL A 157 -18.57 -0.71 -24.83
N ASP A 158 -19.17 0.27 -24.18
CA ASP A 158 -18.60 1.61 -23.99
C ASP A 158 -18.51 1.93 -22.50
N GLU A 159 -17.29 1.95 -21.98
CA GLU A 159 -16.95 2.37 -20.61
C GLU A 159 -16.24 3.73 -20.58
N SER A 160 -16.23 4.47 -21.69
CA SER A 160 -15.41 5.68 -21.88
C SER A 160 -15.82 6.87 -21.00
N TYR A 161 -16.83 6.71 -20.16
CA TYR A 161 -17.24 7.71 -19.19
C TYR A 161 -16.20 7.86 -18.06
N PHE A 162 -15.48 6.78 -17.75
CA PHE A 162 -14.31 6.80 -16.86
C PHE A 162 -13.01 6.61 -17.66
N ASP A 163 -11.89 6.93 -17.02
CA ASP A 163 -10.56 6.62 -17.53
C ASP A 163 -10.23 5.12 -17.45
N ASN A 164 -9.08 4.74 -17.99
CA ASN A 164 -8.60 3.34 -17.99
C ASN A 164 -7.79 2.97 -16.74
N VAL A 165 -7.74 3.81 -15.70
CA VAL A 165 -7.07 3.50 -14.43
C VAL A 165 -8.04 2.75 -13.54
N ARG A 166 -7.92 1.42 -13.46
CA ARG A 166 -8.98 0.59 -12.86
C ARG A 166 -8.80 0.27 -11.37
N LEU A 167 -7.63 0.55 -10.79
CA LEU A 167 -7.32 0.32 -9.39
C LEU A 167 -6.89 1.64 -8.75
N GLY A 168 -7.20 1.84 -7.46
CA GLY A 168 -6.82 3.05 -6.73
C GLY A 168 -5.31 3.16 -6.48
N GLU A 169 -4.78 4.39 -6.37
CA GLU A 169 -3.36 4.65 -6.07
C GLU A 169 -2.97 4.01 -4.72
N GLY A 170 -1.87 3.26 -4.69
CA GLY A 170 -1.38 2.62 -3.47
C GLY A 170 -2.20 1.42 -2.95
N TRP A 171 -3.13 0.88 -3.75
CA TRP A 171 -3.81 -0.37 -3.43
C TRP A 171 -2.86 -1.56 -3.49
N MET A 172 -3.10 -2.57 -2.66
CA MET A 172 -2.20 -3.71 -2.55
C MET A 172 -2.47 -4.72 -3.66
N TRP A 173 -1.41 -5.22 -4.31
CA TRP A 173 -1.57 -6.17 -5.42
C TRP A 173 -2.19 -7.50 -4.95
N ASP A 174 -1.92 -7.90 -3.71
CA ASP A 174 -2.37 -9.16 -3.11
C ASP A 174 -3.84 -9.13 -2.65
N ASP A 175 -4.47 -7.96 -2.64
CA ASP A 175 -5.92 -7.80 -2.44
C ASP A 175 -6.72 -8.00 -3.74
N GLU A 176 -6.05 -7.92 -4.89
CA GLU A 176 -6.69 -7.90 -6.20
C GLU A 176 -7.61 -9.10 -6.50
N PRO A 177 -7.32 -10.35 -6.06
CA PRO A 177 -8.23 -11.47 -6.30
C PRO A 177 -9.62 -11.32 -5.65
N TYR A 178 -9.76 -10.49 -4.61
CA TYR A 178 -10.95 -10.41 -3.77
C TYR A 178 -11.88 -9.26 -4.17
N GLY A 179 -13.20 -9.49 -4.05
CA GLY A 179 -14.23 -8.56 -4.53
C GLY A 179 -14.18 -7.14 -3.96
N TYR A 180 -13.61 -6.95 -2.77
CA TYR A 180 -13.45 -5.61 -2.17
C TYR A 180 -12.40 -4.75 -2.89
N SER A 181 -11.58 -5.33 -3.78
CA SER A 181 -10.56 -4.68 -4.60
C SER A 181 -10.86 -4.82 -6.11
N ALA A 182 -12.14 -4.99 -6.47
CA ALA A 182 -12.56 -5.14 -7.86
C ALA A 182 -12.19 -3.92 -8.72
N GLN A 183 -11.79 -4.19 -9.97
CA GLN A 183 -11.46 -3.16 -10.95
C GLN A 183 -12.65 -2.24 -11.24
N ILE A 184 -12.40 -0.94 -11.35
CA ILE A 184 -13.40 0.09 -11.57
C ILE A 184 -13.58 0.35 -13.08
N SER A 185 -14.83 0.34 -13.53
CA SER A 185 -15.23 0.64 -14.90
C SER A 185 -16.57 1.38 -14.88
N ALA A 186 -16.80 2.29 -15.83
CA ALA A 186 -18.09 2.96 -15.95
C ALA A 186 -19.23 2.02 -16.37
N LEU A 187 -18.90 0.85 -16.93
CA LEU A 187 -19.85 -0.21 -17.21
C LEU A 187 -19.53 -1.40 -16.31
N ALA A 188 -20.31 -1.53 -15.24
CA ALA A 188 -20.12 -2.54 -14.23
C ALA A 188 -21.38 -3.39 -14.05
N VAL A 189 -21.22 -4.67 -13.78
CA VAL A 189 -22.33 -5.55 -13.37
C VAL A 189 -21.88 -6.40 -12.20
N HIS A 190 -22.73 -6.59 -11.19
CA HIS A 190 -22.41 -7.34 -9.98
C HIS A 190 -21.09 -6.88 -9.32
N LYS A 191 -20.90 -5.56 -9.20
CA LYS A 191 -19.71 -4.95 -8.59
C LYS A 191 -18.39 -5.38 -9.24
N ASN A 192 -18.44 -5.80 -10.52
CA ASN A 192 -17.32 -6.37 -11.27
C ASN A 192 -16.73 -7.64 -10.64
N THR A 193 -17.60 -8.47 -10.06
CA THR A 193 -17.24 -9.73 -9.42
C THR A 193 -18.08 -10.89 -9.94
N SER A 194 -17.55 -12.10 -9.76
CA SER A 194 -18.29 -13.35 -9.85
C SER A 194 -18.25 -14.03 -8.49
N THR A 195 -19.39 -14.51 -8.01
CA THR A 195 -19.47 -15.31 -6.79
C THR A 195 -19.09 -16.74 -7.11
N ILE A 196 -18.10 -17.29 -6.42
CA ILE A 196 -17.76 -18.71 -6.45
C ILE A 196 -18.38 -19.41 -5.23
N ARG A 197 -18.90 -20.62 -5.42
CA ARG A 197 -19.38 -21.49 -4.33
C ARG A 197 -18.77 -22.87 -4.47
N LEU A 198 -18.05 -23.32 -3.43
CA LEU A 198 -17.49 -24.66 -3.33
C LEU A 198 -18.33 -25.50 -2.37
N ASN A 199 -18.82 -26.65 -2.81
CA ASN A 199 -19.62 -27.54 -1.96
C ASN A 199 -18.79 -28.76 -1.50
N PRO A 200 -18.86 -29.15 -0.21
CA PRO A 200 -18.24 -30.37 0.29
C PRO A 200 -19.07 -31.63 -0.07
N ASP A 201 -19.50 -31.75 -1.33
CA ASP A 201 -20.46 -32.76 -1.80
C ASP A 201 -19.81 -34.09 -2.26
N LYS A 202 -18.49 -34.13 -2.48
CA LYS A 202 -17.75 -35.33 -2.92
C LYS A 202 -17.13 -36.13 -1.76
N PRO A 203 -16.70 -37.38 -1.96
CA PRO A 203 -15.94 -38.13 -0.96
C PRO A 203 -14.61 -37.45 -0.59
N VAL A 204 -14.09 -37.75 0.60
CA VAL A 204 -12.76 -37.30 1.06
C VAL A 204 -11.68 -37.73 0.06
N GLY A 205 -10.74 -36.83 -0.20
CA GLY A 205 -9.67 -36.98 -1.19
C GLY A 205 -10.04 -36.54 -2.61
N GLN A 206 -11.30 -36.20 -2.89
CA GLN A 206 -11.73 -35.68 -4.19
C GLN A 206 -11.83 -34.15 -4.21
N THR A 207 -11.77 -33.57 -5.40
CA THR A 207 -11.99 -32.13 -5.61
C THR A 207 -13.45 -31.76 -5.37
N SER A 208 -13.71 -30.64 -4.69
CA SER A 208 -15.06 -30.12 -4.44
C SER A 208 -15.79 -29.76 -5.74
N SER A 209 -17.13 -29.75 -5.73
CA SER A 209 -17.88 -29.13 -6.83
C SER A 209 -17.84 -27.61 -6.73
N LEU A 210 -17.80 -26.94 -7.88
CA LEU A 210 -17.77 -25.49 -8.02
C LEU A 210 -19.03 -25.00 -8.74
N MET A 211 -19.62 -23.92 -8.25
CA MET A 211 -20.58 -23.09 -8.98
C MET A 211 -20.04 -21.65 -9.07
N MET A 212 -20.38 -20.95 -10.16
CA MET A 212 -20.02 -19.55 -10.39
C MET A 212 -21.23 -18.75 -10.84
N LYS A 213 -21.46 -17.56 -10.27
CA LYS A 213 -22.56 -16.66 -10.63
C LYS A 213 -22.10 -15.20 -10.69
N PRO A 214 -22.35 -14.45 -11.78
CA PRO A 214 -22.86 -14.92 -13.07
C PRO A 214 -21.97 -16.00 -13.70
N ASN A 215 -22.58 -16.95 -14.41
CA ASN A 215 -21.80 -17.92 -15.16
C ASN A 215 -21.30 -17.23 -16.43
N SER A 216 -19.99 -17.04 -16.57
CA SER A 216 -19.40 -16.36 -17.74
C SER A 216 -18.20 -17.14 -18.24
N LYS A 217 -18.01 -17.15 -19.56
CA LYS A 217 -16.79 -17.69 -20.18
C LYS A 217 -15.60 -16.72 -20.06
N TYR A 218 -15.85 -15.49 -19.61
CA TYR A 218 -14.84 -14.46 -19.45
C TYR A 218 -13.90 -14.73 -18.27
N VAL A 219 -14.39 -15.43 -17.24
CA VAL A 219 -13.62 -15.87 -16.07
C VAL A 219 -13.45 -17.39 -16.12
N THR A 220 -12.21 -17.86 -16.06
CA THR A 220 -11.88 -19.29 -16.00
C THR A 220 -11.48 -19.67 -14.59
N VAL A 221 -12.14 -20.65 -13.98
CA VAL A 221 -11.81 -21.12 -12.63
C VAL A 221 -11.15 -22.49 -12.66
N GLN A 222 -9.94 -22.60 -12.12
CA GLN A 222 -9.22 -23.84 -11.89
C GLN A 222 -9.42 -24.29 -10.44
N ASN A 223 -10.40 -25.16 -10.20
CA ASN A 223 -10.64 -25.70 -8.87
C ASN A 223 -9.68 -26.87 -8.56
N ARG A 224 -8.83 -26.69 -7.55
CA ARG A 224 -7.93 -27.69 -6.98
C ARG A 224 -8.17 -27.91 -5.49
N VAL A 225 -9.30 -27.44 -4.95
CA VAL A 225 -9.67 -27.61 -3.54
C VAL A 225 -10.12 -29.05 -3.29
N THR A 226 -9.48 -29.71 -2.33
CA THR A 226 -9.77 -31.12 -2.00
C THR A 226 -10.62 -31.25 -0.75
N ILE A 227 -11.48 -32.26 -0.70
CA ILE A 227 -12.31 -32.54 0.48
C ILE A 227 -11.49 -33.33 1.50
N VAL A 228 -11.49 -32.86 2.75
CA VAL A 228 -10.85 -33.52 3.90
C VAL A 228 -11.90 -33.89 4.96
N GLU A 229 -11.53 -34.70 5.94
CA GLU A 229 -12.40 -34.97 7.09
C GLU A 229 -12.58 -33.71 7.95
N GLY A 230 -13.68 -33.64 8.70
CA GLY A 230 -13.97 -32.54 9.64
C GLY A 230 -14.78 -31.39 9.04
N THR A 231 -14.72 -30.22 9.70
CA THR A 231 -15.54 -29.04 9.40
C THR A 231 -14.71 -27.81 9.02
N GLU A 232 -13.39 -27.91 9.05
CA GLU A 232 -12.49 -26.79 8.77
C GLU A 232 -12.44 -26.47 7.27
N GLN A 233 -12.19 -25.20 6.95
CA GLN A 233 -12.02 -24.71 5.59
C GLN A 233 -10.69 -23.96 5.52
N ASN A 234 -9.90 -24.25 4.50
CA ASN A 234 -8.66 -23.54 4.20
C ASN A 234 -8.56 -23.43 2.68
N VAL A 235 -9.33 -22.51 2.12
CA VAL A 235 -9.38 -22.24 0.68
C VAL A 235 -8.52 -21.00 0.41
N GLN A 236 -7.68 -21.07 -0.61
CA GLN A 236 -6.89 -19.95 -1.10
C GLN A 236 -7.34 -19.61 -2.52
N ILE A 237 -7.41 -18.31 -2.79
CA ILE A 237 -7.78 -17.76 -4.09
C ILE A 237 -6.56 -17.02 -4.65
N ASP A 238 -6.11 -17.44 -5.83
CA ASP A 238 -5.08 -16.75 -6.59
C ASP A 238 -5.64 -16.34 -7.95
N ARG A 239 -5.27 -15.14 -8.42
CA ARG A 239 -5.55 -14.67 -9.77
C ARG A 239 -4.24 -14.12 -10.34
N PRO A 240 -3.55 -14.87 -11.22
CA PRO A 240 -2.35 -14.36 -11.86
C PRO A 240 -2.61 -13.00 -12.53
N ARG A 241 -1.71 -12.05 -12.25
CA ARG A 241 -1.86 -10.63 -12.65
C ARG A 241 -2.10 -10.47 -14.14
N GLY A 242 -3.01 -9.59 -14.52
CA GLY A 242 -3.34 -9.34 -15.92
C GLY A 242 -4.09 -10.50 -16.58
N THR A 243 -4.62 -11.46 -15.81
CA THR A 243 -5.42 -12.58 -16.33
C THR A 243 -6.79 -12.69 -15.67
N ASN A 244 -7.71 -13.36 -16.37
CA ASN A 244 -9.03 -13.77 -15.85
C ASN A 244 -9.06 -15.26 -15.47
N THR A 245 -7.92 -15.82 -15.08
CA THR A 245 -7.84 -17.18 -14.53
C THR A 245 -7.82 -17.11 -13.02
N VAL A 246 -8.80 -17.70 -12.37
CA VAL A 246 -8.87 -17.86 -10.91
C VAL A 246 -8.43 -19.26 -10.55
N ILE A 247 -7.48 -19.40 -9.64
CA ILE A 247 -6.97 -20.69 -9.16
C ILE A 247 -7.40 -20.85 -7.71
N LEU A 248 -8.13 -21.93 -7.42
CA LEU A 248 -8.58 -22.26 -6.07
C LEU A 248 -7.78 -23.44 -5.55
N THR A 249 -7.11 -23.29 -4.40
CA THR A 249 -6.31 -24.35 -3.77
C THR A 249 -6.69 -24.53 -2.30
N GLY A 250 -6.19 -25.62 -1.70
CA GLY A 250 -6.41 -25.92 -0.29
C GLY A 250 -7.47 -27.00 -0.06
N THR A 251 -8.21 -26.88 1.04
CA THR A 251 -9.07 -27.95 1.57
C THR A 251 -10.41 -27.46 2.10
N ILE A 252 -11.45 -28.29 1.98
CA ILE A 252 -12.75 -28.09 2.62
C ILE A 252 -13.18 -29.35 3.37
N GLY A 253 -13.58 -29.21 4.63
CA GLY A 253 -14.05 -30.32 5.46
C GLY A 253 -15.36 -30.92 4.96
N LYS A 254 -15.52 -32.24 5.03
CA LYS A 254 -16.71 -32.96 4.56
C LYS A 254 -17.99 -32.53 5.29
N GLY A 255 -17.87 -32.12 6.55
CA GLY A 255 -18.96 -31.59 7.37
C GLY A 255 -19.00 -30.06 7.44
N ALA A 256 -18.21 -29.35 6.63
CA ALA A 256 -18.25 -27.89 6.58
C ALA A 256 -19.50 -27.40 5.84
N GLU A 257 -19.91 -26.16 6.10
CA GLU A 257 -20.82 -25.45 5.21
C GLU A 257 -20.15 -25.19 3.84
N PRO A 258 -20.91 -24.91 2.77
CA PRO A 258 -20.32 -24.47 1.51
C PRO A 258 -19.49 -23.20 1.67
N TYR A 259 -18.33 -23.15 1.01
CA TYR A 259 -17.48 -21.95 0.96
C TYR A 259 -17.97 -21.03 -0.16
N GLU A 260 -18.11 -19.74 0.12
CA GLU A 260 -18.46 -18.71 -0.86
C GLU A 260 -17.52 -17.53 -0.79
N ASP A 261 -17.17 -16.98 -1.96
CA ASP A 261 -16.36 -15.77 -2.06
C ASP A 261 -16.62 -15.04 -3.40
N HIS A 262 -16.22 -13.78 -3.47
CA HIS A 262 -16.32 -12.95 -4.67
C HIS A 262 -14.95 -12.78 -5.32
N VAL A 263 -14.82 -13.24 -6.56
CA VAL A 263 -13.59 -13.13 -7.34
C VAL A 263 -13.68 -12.05 -8.39
N THR A 264 -12.56 -11.35 -8.60
CA THR A 264 -12.45 -10.22 -9.53
C THR A 264 -11.98 -10.67 -10.93
N MET A 265 -11.94 -9.72 -11.86
CA MET A 265 -11.48 -9.88 -13.23
C MET A 265 -10.80 -8.60 -13.75
N GLU A 266 -9.93 -8.78 -14.74
CA GLU A 266 -9.43 -7.73 -15.62
C GLU A 266 -10.52 -7.27 -16.60
N ASP A 267 -10.49 -5.98 -16.95
CA ASP A 267 -11.33 -5.39 -18.01
C ASP A 267 -12.85 -5.69 -17.87
N PRO A 268 -13.47 -5.37 -16.71
CA PRO A 268 -14.82 -5.81 -16.39
C PRO A 268 -15.94 -5.28 -17.29
N ALA A 269 -15.71 -4.24 -18.10
CA ALA A 269 -16.67 -3.83 -19.13
C ALA A 269 -16.97 -4.95 -20.14
N LEU A 270 -15.98 -5.78 -20.47
CA LEU A 270 -16.17 -6.93 -21.36
C LEU A 270 -16.94 -8.06 -20.65
N PHE A 271 -16.74 -8.23 -19.34
CA PHE A 271 -17.57 -9.11 -18.52
C PHE A 271 -19.04 -8.67 -18.52
N ALA A 272 -19.30 -7.37 -18.33
CA ALA A 272 -20.65 -6.82 -18.42
C ALA A 272 -21.28 -7.05 -19.80
N GLY A 273 -20.49 -6.91 -20.88
CA GLY A 273 -20.92 -7.25 -22.24
C GLY A 273 -21.28 -8.73 -22.41
N ASP A 274 -20.52 -9.65 -21.80
CA ASP A 274 -20.83 -11.10 -21.83
C ASP A 274 -22.11 -11.41 -21.07
N VAL A 275 -22.29 -10.85 -19.87
CA VAL A 275 -23.54 -10.99 -19.10
C VAL A 275 -24.74 -10.44 -19.87
N PHE A 276 -24.58 -9.29 -20.54
CA PHE A 276 -25.65 -8.74 -21.38
C PHE A 276 -25.95 -9.60 -22.61
N LYS A 277 -24.92 -10.17 -23.26
CA LYS A 277 -25.09 -11.15 -24.36
C LYS A 277 -25.92 -12.35 -23.90
N GLN A 278 -25.72 -12.82 -22.67
CA GLN A 278 -26.51 -13.91 -22.09
C GLN A 278 -27.97 -13.49 -21.82
N ALA A 279 -28.21 -12.27 -21.35
CA ALA A 279 -29.56 -11.72 -21.17
C ALA A 279 -30.32 -11.66 -22.51
N LEU A 280 -29.70 -11.12 -23.56
CA LEU A 280 -30.26 -11.11 -24.92
C LEU A 280 -30.64 -12.52 -25.40
N ALA A 281 -29.74 -13.49 -25.22
CA ALA A 281 -29.98 -14.87 -25.62
C ALA A 281 -31.13 -15.51 -24.83
N ALA A 282 -31.26 -15.22 -23.53
CA ALA A 282 -32.35 -15.72 -22.71
C ALA A 282 -33.73 -15.19 -23.13
N ASP A 283 -33.80 -13.98 -23.68
CA ASP A 283 -35.01 -13.42 -24.26
C ASP A 283 -35.24 -13.83 -25.73
N GLY A 284 -34.33 -14.61 -26.32
CA GLY A 284 -34.42 -15.08 -27.70
C GLY A 284 -34.00 -14.04 -28.75
N ILE A 285 -33.27 -12.99 -28.35
CA ILE A 285 -32.66 -12.05 -29.30
C ILE A 285 -31.34 -12.65 -29.81
N LEU A 286 -31.31 -13.00 -31.09
CA LEU A 286 -30.13 -13.64 -31.71
C LEU A 286 -29.07 -12.61 -32.10
N VAL A 287 -27.83 -12.77 -31.67
CA VAL A 287 -26.69 -11.92 -32.06
C VAL A 287 -25.83 -12.66 -33.08
N SER A 288 -25.58 -12.06 -34.25
CA SER A 288 -24.80 -12.71 -35.31
C SER A 288 -23.30 -12.78 -35.04
N SER A 289 -22.77 -11.82 -34.28
CA SER A 289 -21.35 -11.78 -33.91
C SER A 289 -21.10 -12.49 -32.58
N ASP A 290 -20.04 -13.30 -32.54
CA ASP A 290 -19.57 -13.87 -31.28
C ASP A 290 -18.65 -12.93 -30.49
N ASN A 291 -17.99 -12.00 -31.17
CA ASN A 291 -16.97 -11.13 -30.58
C ASN A 291 -17.61 -9.95 -29.83
N LEU A 292 -17.10 -9.71 -28.62
CA LEU A 292 -17.31 -8.53 -27.79
C LEU A 292 -16.10 -7.61 -27.90
N GLU A 293 -16.33 -6.33 -28.19
CA GLU A 293 -15.27 -5.34 -28.37
C GLU A 293 -15.61 -4.05 -27.64
N LYS A 294 -14.58 -3.31 -27.21
CA LYS A 294 -14.76 -1.97 -26.64
C LYS A 294 -14.93 -0.94 -27.75
N THR A 295 -15.71 0.10 -27.46
CA THR A 295 -15.89 1.25 -28.35
C THR A 295 -15.95 2.55 -27.56
N THR A 296 -16.03 3.67 -28.28
CA THR A 296 -16.28 5.00 -27.71
C THR A 296 -17.34 5.67 -28.56
N LEU A 297 -18.52 5.88 -27.99
CA LEU A 297 -19.64 6.49 -28.67
C LEU A 297 -19.44 8.01 -28.77
N SER A 298 -19.52 8.55 -29.98
CA SER A 298 -19.31 9.99 -30.25
C SER A 298 -20.59 10.84 -30.11
N SER A 299 -21.78 10.29 -30.39
CA SER A 299 -23.12 10.77 -29.97
C SER A 299 -24.22 10.03 -30.76
N SER A 300 -25.22 9.47 -30.09
CA SER A 300 -26.45 8.96 -30.70
C SER A 300 -27.58 8.90 -29.65
N SER A 301 -28.85 9.02 -30.06
CA SER A 301 -29.97 8.85 -29.14
C SER A 301 -30.08 7.39 -28.66
N PRO A 302 -30.31 7.12 -27.37
CA PRO A 302 -30.45 5.77 -26.86
C PRO A 302 -31.74 5.10 -27.36
N LEU A 303 -31.66 3.81 -27.65
CA LEU A 303 -32.81 2.94 -27.88
C LEU A 303 -33.54 2.63 -26.58
N VAL A 304 -32.78 2.36 -25.51
CA VAL A 304 -33.24 2.03 -24.16
C VAL A 304 -32.35 2.78 -23.17
N THR A 305 -32.95 3.32 -22.11
CA THR A 305 -32.25 3.94 -20.98
C THR A 305 -32.75 3.29 -19.71
N HIS A 306 -31.85 2.61 -18.99
CA HIS A 306 -32.09 2.09 -17.65
C HIS A 306 -31.62 3.11 -16.61
N HIS A 307 -32.36 3.22 -15.51
CA HIS A 307 -32.05 4.08 -14.39
C HIS A 307 -31.84 3.25 -13.13
N SER A 308 -30.75 3.54 -12.41
CA SER A 308 -30.48 2.91 -11.12
C SER A 308 -31.52 3.26 -10.04
N GLU A 309 -31.43 2.59 -8.90
CA GLU A 309 -32.01 3.09 -7.64
C GLU A 309 -31.46 4.50 -7.29
N PRO A 310 -32.20 5.32 -6.51
CA PRO A 310 -31.78 6.68 -6.22
C PRO A 310 -30.56 6.68 -5.29
N LEU A 311 -29.76 7.76 -5.34
CA LEU A 311 -28.52 7.90 -4.57
C LEU A 311 -28.69 7.58 -3.08
N ARG A 312 -29.80 7.96 -2.44
CA ARG A 312 -30.10 7.63 -1.04
C ARG A 312 -30.05 6.13 -0.71
N LYS A 313 -30.38 5.25 -1.66
CA LYS A 313 -30.25 3.79 -1.52
C LYS A 313 -28.82 3.31 -1.76
N ILE A 314 -28.15 3.89 -2.76
CA ILE A 314 -26.76 3.59 -3.10
C ILE A 314 -25.82 3.93 -1.94
N ILE A 315 -25.98 5.09 -1.30
CA ILE A 315 -25.17 5.46 -0.12
C ILE A 315 -25.50 4.61 1.10
N ALA A 316 -26.73 4.09 1.22
CA ALA A 316 -27.09 3.19 2.30
C ALA A 316 -26.38 1.84 2.16
N GLU A 317 -26.34 1.26 0.96
CA GLU A 317 -25.51 0.08 0.67
C GLU A 317 -24.04 0.36 0.97
N LEU A 318 -23.50 1.47 0.44
CA LEU A 318 -22.11 1.89 0.64
C LEU A 318 -21.73 1.99 2.12
N ASN A 319 -22.57 2.62 2.96
CA ASN A 319 -22.23 2.85 4.35
C ASN A 319 -22.59 1.68 5.27
N LYS A 320 -23.72 1.00 5.05
CA LYS A 320 -24.18 -0.12 5.88
C LYS A 320 -23.36 -1.39 5.64
N GLU A 321 -23.09 -1.72 4.38
CA GLU A 321 -22.28 -2.88 3.99
C GLU A 321 -20.78 -2.53 3.86
N SER A 322 -20.42 -1.25 3.99
CA SER A 322 -19.05 -0.76 3.85
C SER A 322 -18.46 -1.00 2.46
N ASP A 323 -19.27 -0.90 1.42
CA ASP A 323 -18.92 -1.29 0.07
C ASP A 323 -17.87 -0.37 -0.57
N ASN A 324 -16.69 -0.90 -0.88
CA ASN A 324 -15.60 -0.16 -1.51
C ASN A 324 -15.91 0.19 -2.96
N PHE A 325 -16.51 -0.74 -3.71
CA PHE A 325 -16.82 -0.57 -5.11
C PHE A 325 -17.75 0.64 -5.32
N TYR A 326 -18.79 0.76 -4.50
CA TYR A 326 -19.73 1.89 -4.54
C TYR A 326 -19.02 3.22 -4.26
N ALA A 327 -18.09 3.24 -3.30
CA ALA A 327 -17.34 4.44 -2.97
C ALA A 327 -16.45 4.90 -4.14
N GLU A 328 -15.76 3.97 -4.81
CA GLU A 328 -14.92 4.32 -5.96
C GLU A 328 -15.71 4.77 -7.18
N MET A 329 -16.83 4.10 -7.47
CA MET A 329 -17.73 4.48 -8.55
C MET A 329 -18.29 5.89 -8.33
N LEU A 330 -18.67 6.24 -7.10
CA LEU A 330 -19.10 7.59 -6.74
C LEU A 330 -17.98 8.62 -6.87
N THR A 331 -16.76 8.30 -6.40
CA THR A 331 -15.61 9.20 -6.54
C THR A 331 -15.36 9.56 -8.01
N LYS A 332 -15.28 8.56 -8.91
CA LYS A 332 -15.09 8.85 -10.34
C LYS A 332 -16.29 9.57 -10.96
N THR A 333 -17.50 9.27 -10.53
CA THR A 333 -18.72 9.98 -10.98
C THR A 333 -18.68 11.46 -10.61
N LEU A 334 -18.28 11.79 -9.37
CA LEU A 334 -18.08 13.17 -8.94
C LEU A 334 -17.03 13.89 -9.80
N GLY A 335 -15.96 13.20 -10.17
CA GLY A 335 -14.97 13.68 -11.12
C GLY A 335 -15.59 14.04 -12.48
N VAL A 336 -16.41 13.17 -13.05
CA VAL A 336 -17.06 13.50 -14.34
C VAL A 336 -18.01 14.68 -14.18
N VAL A 337 -18.91 14.63 -13.19
CA VAL A 337 -19.99 15.60 -13.05
C VAL A 337 -19.47 17.01 -12.77
N THR A 338 -18.41 17.15 -11.96
CA THR A 338 -17.91 18.46 -11.53
C THR A 338 -16.65 18.93 -12.26
N LYS A 339 -15.83 18.01 -12.75
CA LYS A 339 -14.53 18.31 -13.41
C LYS A 339 -14.49 17.87 -14.88
N GLY A 340 -15.51 17.19 -15.38
CA GLY A 340 -15.58 16.68 -16.76
C GLY A 340 -14.68 15.46 -17.03
N LYS A 341 -14.13 14.82 -16.00
CA LYS A 341 -13.22 13.66 -16.14
C LYS A 341 -13.50 12.59 -15.10
N GLY A 342 -13.71 11.35 -15.54
CA GLY A 342 -13.97 10.21 -14.66
C GLY A 342 -12.71 9.51 -14.20
N SER A 343 -11.90 10.19 -13.40
CA SER A 343 -10.66 9.66 -12.81
C SER A 343 -10.68 9.78 -11.30
N PHE A 344 -9.83 9.01 -10.60
CA PHE A 344 -9.65 9.15 -9.16
C PHE A 344 -9.23 10.57 -8.80
N ASN A 345 -8.19 11.11 -9.45
CA ASN A 345 -7.72 12.49 -9.19
C ASN A 345 -8.81 13.55 -9.37
N ALA A 346 -9.60 13.46 -10.45
CA ALA A 346 -10.70 14.43 -10.65
C ALA A 346 -11.80 14.28 -9.59
N GLY A 347 -12.07 13.05 -9.14
CA GLY A 347 -13.00 12.75 -8.06
C GLY A 347 -12.52 13.26 -6.70
N THR A 348 -11.27 13.00 -6.34
CA THR A 348 -10.68 13.46 -5.08
C THR A 348 -10.50 14.98 -5.06
N ASP A 349 -10.21 15.60 -6.21
CA ASP A 349 -10.22 17.07 -6.37
C ASP A 349 -11.63 17.65 -6.17
N ALA A 350 -12.69 16.98 -6.66
CA ALA A 350 -14.07 17.40 -6.43
C ALA A 350 -14.43 17.32 -4.94
N ILE A 351 -14.04 16.24 -4.27
CA ILE A 351 -14.24 16.07 -2.83
C ILE A 351 -13.42 17.12 -2.05
N ALA A 352 -12.23 17.48 -2.51
CA ALA A 352 -11.43 18.55 -1.91
C ALA A 352 -12.11 19.92 -1.99
N ASP A 353 -12.70 20.27 -3.14
CA ASP A 353 -13.51 21.49 -3.26
C ASP A 353 -14.71 21.48 -2.29
N PHE A 354 -15.35 20.32 -2.12
CA PHE A 354 -16.42 20.14 -1.14
C PHE A 354 -15.93 20.33 0.30
N MET A 355 -14.78 19.77 0.67
CA MET A 355 -14.20 19.94 2.01
C MET A 355 -13.87 21.42 2.27
N VAL A 356 -13.33 22.14 1.28
CA VAL A 356 -13.12 23.59 1.34
C VAL A 356 -14.45 24.33 1.53
N LYS A 357 -15.51 23.98 0.78
CA LYS A 357 -16.87 24.52 0.96
C LYS A 357 -17.41 24.26 2.37
N ALA A 358 -17.07 23.13 2.98
CA ALA A 358 -17.42 22.79 4.35
C ALA A 358 -16.59 23.54 5.42
N GLY A 359 -15.60 24.34 5.02
CA GLY A 359 -14.69 25.05 5.91
C GLY A 359 -13.54 24.19 6.44
N ILE A 360 -13.33 23.00 5.87
CA ILE A 360 -12.33 22.02 6.31
C ILE A 360 -11.19 22.07 5.31
N VAL A 361 -10.09 22.73 5.69
CA VAL A 361 -8.97 23.01 4.78
C VAL A 361 -7.66 22.42 5.27
N ASN A 362 -6.82 22.00 4.32
CA ASN A 362 -5.42 21.57 4.47
C ASN A 362 -5.19 20.27 5.27
N LYS A 363 -3.95 19.77 5.21
CA LYS A 363 -3.38 18.72 6.07
C LYS A 363 -4.12 17.36 6.11
N TYR A 364 -4.89 17.04 5.07
CA TYR A 364 -5.39 15.70 4.79
C TYR A 364 -5.00 15.29 3.35
N ARG A 365 -4.99 13.98 3.06
CA ARG A 365 -4.75 13.41 1.73
C ARG A 365 -5.82 12.38 1.45
N GLN A 366 -6.35 12.41 0.23
CA GLN A 366 -7.29 11.44 -0.29
C GLN A 366 -6.87 11.05 -1.71
N VAL A 367 -6.66 9.75 -1.96
CA VAL A 367 -6.30 9.22 -3.29
C VAL A 367 -7.30 8.22 -3.83
N ASP A 368 -8.20 7.70 -3.00
CA ASP A 368 -9.33 6.85 -3.39
C ASP A 368 -10.64 7.28 -2.71
N GLY A 369 -11.74 6.58 -2.98
CA GLY A 369 -13.04 6.81 -2.34
C GLY A 369 -13.30 5.96 -1.10
N SER A 370 -12.74 4.77 -1.03
CA SER A 370 -13.11 3.74 -0.05
C SER A 370 -12.27 3.77 1.23
N GLY A 371 -11.08 4.38 1.20
CA GLY A 371 -10.06 4.34 2.23
C GLY A 371 -9.24 3.06 2.24
N LEU A 372 -9.21 2.31 1.12
CA LEU A 372 -8.34 1.14 0.96
C LEU A 372 -6.87 1.53 0.81
N SER A 373 -6.60 2.72 0.27
CA SER A 373 -5.25 3.22 0.15
C SER A 373 -4.69 3.63 1.51
N ARG A 374 -3.47 3.16 1.81
CA ARG A 374 -2.72 3.63 2.98
C ARG A 374 -2.05 4.99 2.76
N LEU A 375 -2.31 5.63 1.63
CA LEU A 375 -1.94 7.00 1.34
C LEU A 375 -2.98 8.00 1.84
N ASP A 376 -4.19 7.53 2.15
CA ASP A 376 -5.23 8.37 2.73
C ASP A 376 -4.87 8.74 4.16
N LEU A 377 -4.98 10.03 4.46
CA LEU A 377 -4.61 10.62 5.73
C LEU A 377 -5.62 11.68 6.10
N ILE A 378 -6.28 11.54 7.24
CA ILE A 378 -7.21 12.55 7.77
C ILE A 378 -7.23 12.50 9.29
N SER A 379 -7.55 13.60 9.95
CA SER A 379 -7.62 13.69 11.40
C SER A 379 -9.03 13.42 11.95
N PRO A 380 -9.17 12.89 13.18
CA PRO A 380 -10.47 12.73 13.84
C PRO A 380 -11.27 14.04 13.91
N GLN A 381 -10.59 15.16 14.14
CA GLN A 381 -11.22 16.47 14.16
C GLN A 381 -11.87 16.82 12.82
N GLN A 382 -11.18 16.60 11.69
CA GLN A 382 -11.73 16.91 10.37
C GLN A 382 -12.97 16.06 10.05
N ILE A 383 -13.02 14.81 10.51
CA ILE A 383 -14.23 13.99 10.41
C ILE A 383 -15.37 14.58 11.26
N VAL A 384 -15.11 14.99 12.49
CA VAL A 384 -16.13 15.61 13.36
C VAL A 384 -16.61 16.95 12.80
N GLU A 385 -15.72 17.76 12.22
CA GLU A 385 -16.07 18.99 11.51
C GLU A 385 -16.97 18.70 10.30
N LEU A 386 -16.68 17.64 9.52
CA LEU A 386 -17.54 17.20 8.41
C LEU A 386 -18.93 16.78 8.89
N LEU A 387 -18.99 15.94 9.94
CA LEU A 387 -20.25 15.50 10.53
C LEU A 387 -21.06 16.69 11.06
N THR A 388 -20.40 17.66 11.69
CA THR A 388 -21.03 18.89 12.17
C THR A 388 -21.56 19.73 10.99
N TYR A 389 -20.79 19.87 9.91
CA TYR A 389 -21.23 20.55 8.69
C TYR A 389 -22.48 19.90 8.10
N VAL A 390 -22.52 18.57 8.01
CA VAL A 390 -23.68 17.81 7.49
C VAL A 390 -24.97 18.13 8.26
N GLN A 391 -24.90 18.33 9.59
CA GLN A 391 -26.09 18.67 10.40
C GLN A 391 -26.76 20.00 9.98
N THR A 392 -26.04 20.86 9.26
CA THR A 392 -26.55 22.15 8.76
C THR A 392 -27.16 22.06 7.35
N ARG A 393 -27.18 20.88 6.74
CA ARG A 393 -27.61 20.66 5.35
C ARG A 393 -29.01 20.04 5.26
N GLU A 394 -29.66 20.23 4.12
CA GLU A 394 -31.00 19.66 3.85
C GLU A 394 -30.96 18.12 3.78
N TYR A 395 -29.86 17.55 3.29
CA TYR A 395 -29.67 16.09 3.14
C TYR A 395 -29.22 15.37 4.44
N LYS A 396 -29.23 16.04 5.61
CA LYS A 396 -28.73 15.46 6.87
C LYS A 396 -29.39 14.13 7.24
N GLU A 397 -30.69 13.99 6.97
CA GLU A 397 -31.44 12.77 7.29
C GLU A 397 -31.04 11.62 6.36
N ASP A 398 -30.84 11.88 5.07
CA ASP A 398 -30.35 10.87 4.12
C ASP A 398 -28.95 10.38 4.51
N PHE A 399 -28.06 11.29 4.92
CA PHE A 399 -26.74 10.94 5.42
C PHE A 399 -26.84 10.07 6.69
N GLU A 400 -27.58 10.51 7.71
CA GLU A 400 -27.73 9.77 8.96
C GLU A 400 -28.43 8.41 8.80
N HIS A 401 -29.38 8.27 7.88
CA HIS A 401 -30.04 7.00 7.58
C HIS A 401 -29.15 6.03 6.83
N SER A 402 -28.15 6.54 6.08
CA SER A 402 -27.18 5.68 5.40
C SER A 402 -26.22 4.97 6.37
N LEU A 403 -26.02 5.50 7.59
CA LEU A 403 -25.06 4.91 8.54
C LEU A 403 -25.60 3.63 9.21
N PRO A 404 -24.72 2.65 9.52
CA PRO A 404 -25.06 1.53 10.39
C PRO A 404 -25.56 1.98 11.77
N VAL A 405 -26.50 1.24 12.34
CA VAL A 405 -27.06 1.50 13.68
C VAL A 405 -26.63 0.40 14.66
N ALA A 406 -26.07 0.80 15.81
CA ALA A 406 -25.59 -0.10 16.85
C ALA A 406 -26.67 -1.08 17.34
N GLY A 407 -26.36 -2.39 17.22
CA GLY A 407 -27.23 -3.49 17.61
C GLY A 407 -28.36 -3.81 16.63
N VAL A 408 -28.45 -3.09 15.49
CA VAL A 408 -29.59 -3.17 14.57
C VAL A 408 -29.20 -3.62 13.17
N ASP A 409 -28.29 -2.90 12.49
CA ASP A 409 -28.00 -3.15 11.07
C ASP A 409 -26.56 -2.84 10.64
N GLY A 410 -26.24 -3.21 9.39
CA GLY A 410 -24.95 -3.03 8.76
C GLY A 410 -23.79 -3.62 9.57
N THR A 411 -22.63 -2.97 9.50
CA THR A 411 -21.42 -3.38 10.23
C THR A 411 -21.51 -3.23 11.76
N LEU A 412 -22.56 -2.61 12.29
CA LEU A 412 -22.79 -2.48 13.74
C LEU A 412 -23.88 -3.41 14.28
N LYS A 413 -24.49 -4.26 13.43
CA LYS A 413 -25.63 -5.11 13.80
C LYS A 413 -25.41 -5.98 15.04
N ASP A 414 -24.18 -6.39 15.31
CA ASP A 414 -23.81 -7.26 16.44
C ASP A 414 -22.97 -6.55 17.52
N ARG A 415 -22.70 -5.25 17.36
CA ARG A 415 -21.92 -4.44 18.30
C ARG A 415 -22.82 -3.69 19.27
N MET A 416 -22.35 -3.52 20.52
CA MET A 416 -22.99 -2.70 21.55
C MET A 416 -24.44 -3.10 21.96
N LYS A 417 -24.88 -4.33 21.67
CA LYS A 417 -26.19 -4.87 22.13
C LYS A 417 -26.27 -4.90 23.66
N GLY A 418 -27.42 -4.51 24.22
CA GLY A 418 -27.66 -4.46 25.66
C GLY A 418 -26.96 -3.31 26.39
N THR A 419 -26.42 -2.33 25.67
CA THR A 419 -25.70 -1.18 26.25
C THR A 419 -26.45 0.14 26.03
N SER A 420 -25.97 1.23 26.63
CA SER A 420 -26.52 2.59 26.41
C SER A 420 -26.41 3.07 24.96
N ALA A 421 -25.51 2.50 24.16
CA ALA A 421 -25.27 2.86 22.76
C ALA A 421 -26.24 2.18 21.79
N GLU A 422 -26.87 1.07 22.19
CA GLU A 422 -27.81 0.34 21.34
C GLU A 422 -28.92 1.26 20.84
N ASN A 423 -29.20 1.23 19.52
CA ASN A 423 -30.15 2.10 18.82
C ASN A 423 -29.81 3.61 18.81
N LYS A 424 -28.81 4.07 19.57
CA LYS A 424 -28.44 5.50 19.67
C LYS A 424 -27.23 5.86 18.82
N VAL A 425 -26.27 4.95 18.70
CA VAL A 425 -25.07 5.17 17.88
C VAL A 425 -25.37 4.85 16.43
N ARG A 426 -25.14 5.85 15.57
CA ARG A 426 -25.14 5.70 14.10
C ARG A 426 -23.76 6.07 13.59
N ALA A 427 -22.99 5.08 13.13
CA ALA A 427 -21.57 5.32 12.85
C ALA A 427 -21.03 4.41 11.74
N LYS A 428 -20.07 4.96 10.98
CA LYS A 428 -19.31 4.20 10.00
C LYS A 428 -18.13 3.53 10.69
N THR A 429 -18.04 2.21 10.52
CA THR A 429 -16.85 1.44 10.91
C THR A 429 -15.79 1.49 9.82
N GLY A 430 -14.53 1.36 10.19
CA GLY A 430 -13.42 1.07 9.29
C GLY A 430 -12.48 0.04 9.91
N SER A 431 -11.97 -0.86 9.07
CA SER A 431 -10.98 -1.85 9.48
C SER A 431 -10.12 -2.25 8.28
N MET A 432 -8.82 -2.27 8.50
CA MET A 432 -7.78 -2.83 7.62
C MET A 432 -6.67 -3.37 8.53
N SER A 433 -5.74 -4.18 8.03
CA SER A 433 -4.59 -4.62 8.83
C SER A 433 -3.88 -3.43 9.50
N GLY A 434 -3.70 -3.43 10.82
CA GLY A 434 -3.06 -2.32 11.52
C GLY A 434 -3.91 -1.05 11.70
N VAL A 435 -5.18 -1.01 11.27
CA VAL A 435 -6.05 0.19 11.29
C VAL A 435 -7.49 -0.16 11.73
N HIS A 436 -8.05 0.60 12.66
CA HIS A 436 -9.45 0.53 13.08
C HIS A 436 -10.03 1.93 13.26
N SER A 437 -11.30 2.12 12.90
CA SER A 437 -11.97 3.40 13.06
C SER A 437 -13.49 3.30 13.29
N LEU A 438 -14.03 4.25 14.06
CA LEU A 438 -15.47 4.43 14.28
C LEU A 438 -15.81 5.92 14.37
N SER A 439 -16.62 6.43 13.45
CA SER A 439 -17.05 7.84 13.46
C SER A 439 -18.52 7.99 13.07
N GLY A 440 -19.20 8.94 13.70
CA GLY A 440 -20.63 9.17 13.47
C GLY A 440 -21.28 9.98 14.58
N TYR A 441 -22.53 9.65 14.88
CA TYR A 441 -23.34 10.36 15.85
C TYR A 441 -23.79 9.45 16.99
N THR A 442 -24.02 10.04 18.15
CA THR A 442 -24.79 9.41 19.22
C THR A 442 -25.68 10.42 19.95
N LEU A 443 -26.70 9.91 20.64
CA LEU A 443 -27.53 10.67 21.55
C LEU A 443 -27.13 10.37 23.00
N THR A 444 -26.86 11.41 23.78
CA THR A 444 -26.61 11.27 25.23
C THR A 444 -27.88 10.83 25.95
N ALA A 445 -27.76 10.43 27.23
CA ALA A 445 -28.94 10.14 28.04
C ALA A 445 -29.90 11.33 28.21
N ASN A 446 -29.39 12.57 28.09
CA ASN A 446 -30.18 13.80 28.20
C ASN A 446 -30.74 14.27 26.85
N GLY A 447 -30.44 13.56 25.75
CA GLY A 447 -30.95 13.86 24.41
C GLY A 447 -30.06 14.77 23.56
N ASP A 448 -28.90 15.20 24.06
CA ASP A 448 -27.93 15.96 23.26
C ASP A 448 -27.35 15.10 22.14
N LYS A 449 -27.16 15.68 20.96
CA LYS A 449 -26.53 14.99 19.82
C LYS A 449 -25.03 15.28 19.79
N LEU A 450 -24.24 14.22 19.86
CA LEU A 450 -22.79 14.28 19.76
C LEU A 450 -22.33 13.79 18.38
N ALA A 451 -21.40 14.50 17.76
CA ALA A 451 -20.59 14.00 16.66
C ALA A 451 -19.25 13.52 17.24
N PHE A 452 -18.79 12.33 16.83
CA PHE A 452 -17.55 11.76 17.34
C PHE A 452 -16.75 11.05 16.26
N SER A 453 -15.45 10.91 16.50
CA SER A 453 -14.53 10.13 15.67
C SER A 453 -13.47 9.47 16.56
N VAL A 454 -13.23 8.18 16.35
CA VAL A 454 -12.19 7.39 17.01
C VAL A 454 -11.36 6.69 15.93
N PHE A 455 -10.07 6.99 15.85
CA PHE A 455 -9.12 6.38 14.93
C PHE A 455 -8.01 5.66 15.69
N LEU A 456 -7.67 4.45 15.25
CA LEU A 456 -6.65 3.59 15.82
C LEU A 456 -5.70 3.12 14.71
N ASN A 457 -4.42 3.48 14.80
CA ASN A 457 -3.35 2.90 13.98
C ASN A 457 -2.40 2.08 14.87
N GLY A 458 -1.69 1.11 14.32
CA GLY A 458 -0.83 0.22 15.11
C GLY A 458 -1.55 -1.05 15.58
N VAL A 459 -2.69 -1.40 14.97
CA VAL A 459 -3.61 -2.43 15.47
C VAL A 459 -3.15 -3.83 15.06
N ARG A 460 -2.50 -4.53 15.97
CA ARG A 460 -2.10 -5.94 15.79
C ARG A 460 -3.24 -6.94 16.07
N SER A 461 -4.18 -6.56 16.93
CA SER A 461 -5.35 -7.38 17.30
C SER A 461 -6.62 -6.54 17.24
N THR A 462 -7.61 -7.02 16.50
CA THR A 462 -8.86 -6.30 16.23
C THR A 462 -9.80 -6.27 17.43
N LYS A 463 -9.71 -7.26 18.33
CA LYS A 463 -10.57 -7.40 19.52
C LYS A 463 -10.41 -6.25 20.52
N PRO A 464 -9.20 -5.92 21.03
CA PRO A 464 -9.04 -4.77 21.93
C PRO A 464 -9.36 -3.44 21.24
N ALA A 465 -9.09 -3.30 19.93
CA ALA A 465 -9.40 -2.10 19.17
C ALA A 465 -10.92 -1.85 19.07
N SER A 466 -11.69 -2.85 18.63
CA SER A 466 -13.16 -2.76 18.56
C SER A 466 -13.81 -2.59 19.94
N ALA A 467 -13.28 -3.26 20.98
CA ALA A 467 -13.74 -3.07 22.35
C ALA A 467 -13.51 -1.64 22.86
N PHE A 468 -12.39 -1.02 22.49
CA PHE A 468 -12.09 0.37 22.82
C PHE A 468 -13.05 1.35 22.14
N GLU A 469 -13.29 1.19 20.83
CA GLU A 469 -14.29 1.96 20.09
C GLU A 469 -15.69 1.85 20.72
N ASP A 470 -16.12 0.62 21.04
CA ASP A 470 -17.41 0.36 21.68
C ASP A 470 -17.48 1.02 23.06
N ALA A 471 -16.40 0.95 23.86
CA ALA A 471 -16.36 1.58 25.17
C ALA A 471 -16.51 3.11 25.09
N ILE A 472 -15.87 3.76 24.11
CA ILE A 472 -16.05 5.19 23.85
C ILE A 472 -17.50 5.48 23.45
N ALA A 473 -18.05 4.73 22.50
CA ALA A 473 -19.42 4.95 22.03
C ALA A 473 -20.47 4.74 23.15
N VAL A 474 -20.29 3.74 24.00
CA VAL A 474 -21.11 3.46 25.19
C VAL A 474 -21.00 4.59 26.22
N LEU A 475 -19.78 5.06 26.50
CA LEU A 475 -19.51 6.18 27.39
C LEU A 475 -20.28 7.44 26.93
N LEU A 476 -20.14 7.80 25.65
CA LEU A 476 -20.79 8.97 25.05
C LEU A 476 -22.32 8.89 25.05
N SER A 477 -22.88 7.68 25.01
CA SER A 477 -24.34 7.43 24.98
C SER A 477 -24.98 7.33 26.37
N SER A 478 -24.16 7.31 27.42
CA SER A 478 -24.58 7.18 28.83
C SER A 478 -24.83 8.54 29.48
N SER A 479 -25.43 8.56 30.68
CA SER A 479 -25.53 9.76 31.51
C SER A 479 -24.16 10.04 32.14
N LEU A 480 -23.46 11.05 31.63
CA LEU A 480 -22.20 11.52 32.18
C LEU A 480 -22.39 11.86 33.67
N SER A 481 -21.97 10.95 34.54
CA SER A 481 -22.00 11.16 35.99
C SER A 481 -20.75 11.97 36.37
N GLN A 482 -20.94 13.05 37.11
CA GLN A 482 -19.87 13.86 37.68
C GLN A 482 -19.10 13.06 38.74
N GLU A 483 -18.13 12.25 38.34
CA GLU A 483 -17.05 11.85 39.22
C GLU A 483 -15.71 12.16 38.56
N ALA A 484 -15.31 13.42 38.72
CA ALA A 484 -13.96 13.88 38.47
C ALA A 484 -13.04 13.20 39.51
N GLY A 485 -12.34 12.15 39.08
CA GLY A 485 -11.20 11.62 39.81
C GLY A 485 -9.94 12.28 39.26
N GLU A 486 -9.22 12.98 40.12
CA GLU A 486 -7.90 13.56 39.85
C GLU A 486 -6.96 12.50 39.28
N ASN A 487 -6.37 12.77 38.11
CA ASN A 487 -5.22 12.03 37.61
C ASN A 487 -4.01 12.96 37.57
N SER A 488 -2.93 12.45 38.16
CA SER A 488 -1.63 13.08 38.29
C SER A 488 -0.98 13.27 36.93
N THR A 489 -0.64 14.51 36.61
CA THR A 489 0.41 14.86 35.66
C THR A 489 1.73 14.31 36.17
N THR A 490 2.29 13.30 35.52
CA THR A 490 3.72 12.98 35.68
C THR A 490 4.48 13.69 34.59
N ASP A 491 4.87 14.93 34.89
CA ASP A 491 6.02 15.57 34.25
C ASP A 491 7.23 14.64 34.39
N SER A 492 7.81 14.21 33.27
CA SER A 492 9.19 13.71 33.30
C SER A 492 10.14 14.91 33.27
N PRO A 493 11.29 14.86 33.98
CA PRO A 493 12.15 16.02 34.15
C PRO A 493 12.66 16.53 32.79
N SER A 494 12.77 17.85 32.66
CA SER A 494 13.50 18.50 31.57
C SER A 494 14.96 18.04 31.57
N SER A 495 15.29 17.01 30.79
CA SER A 495 16.67 16.66 30.45
C SER A 495 17.24 17.67 29.45
N THR A 496 18.56 17.83 29.41
CA THR A 496 19.26 18.67 28.42
C THR A 496 18.83 18.35 26.98
N LEU A 497 18.56 17.07 26.69
CA LEU A 497 18.05 16.65 25.38
C LEU A 497 16.59 17.05 25.15
N ALA A 498 15.71 16.99 26.15
CA ALA A 498 14.33 17.44 25.98
C ALA A 498 14.27 18.93 25.60
N ALA A 499 15.07 19.77 26.27
CA ALA A 499 15.18 21.20 25.96
C ALA A 499 15.73 21.48 24.54
N LEU A 500 16.56 20.58 24.02
CA LEU A 500 17.15 20.68 22.67
C LEU A 500 16.21 20.18 21.57
N LEU A 501 15.53 19.06 21.80
CA LEU A 501 14.79 18.33 20.77
C LEU A 501 13.32 18.76 20.67
N ASN A 502 12.66 19.08 21.78
CA ASN A 502 11.23 19.44 21.76
C ASN A 502 10.92 20.65 20.86
N PRO A 503 11.71 21.76 20.86
CA PRO A 503 11.45 22.88 19.96
C PRO A 503 11.49 22.51 18.48
N ILE A 504 12.31 21.53 18.10
CA ILE A 504 12.41 21.02 16.73
C ILE A 504 11.16 20.18 16.38
N LEU A 505 10.65 19.41 17.34
CA LEU A 505 9.51 18.50 17.14
C LEU A 505 8.14 19.20 17.25
N GLU A 506 8.10 20.42 17.78
CA GLU A 506 6.89 21.21 18.05
C GLU A 506 6.70 22.38 17.07
N GLN A 507 7.48 22.42 15.98
CA GLN A 507 7.31 23.37 14.89
C GLN A 507 5.93 23.19 14.22
N GLU A 508 5.36 24.26 13.67
CA GLU A 508 4.04 24.22 13.00
C GLU A 508 4.00 23.23 11.80
N SER A 509 5.14 23.00 11.14
CA SER A 509 5.30 21.99 10.09
C SER A 509 5.16 20.54 10.59
N MET A 510 5.31 20.30 11.90
CA MET A 510 5.14 18.99 12.54
C MET A 510 3.72 18.79 13.09
N ARG A 511 2.84 19.79 12.99
CA ARG A 511 1.43 19.65 13.36
C ARG A 511 0.76 18.65 12.43
N GLY A 512 0.05 17.68 13.00
CA GLY A 512 -0.54 16.55 12.27
C GLY A 512 0.32 15.28 12.23
N VAL A 513 1.63 15.39 12.48
CA VAL A 513 2.58 14.27 12.30
C VAL A 513 2.67 13.38 13.53
N ALA A 514 2.60 12.07 13.32
CA ALA A 514 2.89 11.07 14.34
C ALA A 514 4.41 10.82 14.39
N ILE A 515 4.99 10.85 15.60
CA ILE A 515 6.44 10.72 15.79
C ILE A 515 6.70 9.70 16.89
N GLY A 516 7.49 8.68 16.58
CA GLY A 516 8.14 7.81 17.55
C GLY A 516 9.63 8.12 17.56
N MET A 517 10.17 8.49 18.72
CA MET A 517 11.58 8.83 18.88
C MET A 517 12.16 8.26 20.18
N ILE A 518 13.38 7.74 20.10
CA ILE A 518 14.16 7.30 21.25
C ILE A 518 15.65 7.60 21.03
N VAL A 519 16.34 8.00 22.09
CA VAL A 519 17.78 8.26 22.12
C VAL A 519 18.33 7.68 23.42
N GLY A 520 19.45 6.95 23.35
CA GLY A 520 20.12 6.44 24.53
C GLY A 520 21.61 6.27 24.37
N SER A 521 22.29 6.09 25.50
CA SER A 521 23.75 5.94 25.57
C SER A 521 24.19 4.48 25.41
N LEU A 522 25.30 4.26 24.68
CA LEU A 522 25.99 2.98 24.59
C LEU A 522 27.16 2.85 25.60
N ASP A 523 27.57 3.93 26.26
CA ASP A 523 28.82 3.98 27.04
C ASP A 523 28.62 3.95 28.57
N HIS A 524 27.39 4.11 29.07
CA HIS A 524 27.11 4.05 30.50
C HIS A 524 27.15 2.62 31.07
N LYS A 525 27.77 2.44 32.24
CA LYS A 525 28.09 1.14 32.87
C LYS A 525 26.88 0.25 33.19
N ASN A 526 25.71 0.86 33.38
CA ASN A 526 24.43 0.15 33.43
C ASN A 526 23.84 0.27 32.02
N LYS A 527 24.03 -0.76 31.19
CA LYS A 527 23.57 -0.81 29.80
C LYS A 527 22.12 -0.29 29.68
N GLU A 528 21.90 0.60 28.70
CA GLU A 528 20.62 1.21 28.30
C GLU A 528 20.07 2.36 29.18
N GLN A 529 20.85 3.44 29.35
CA GLN A 529 20.22 4.69 29.79
C GLN A 529 19.54 5.36 28.59
N ILE A 530 18.21 5.30 28.56
CA ILE A 530 17.38 6.13 27.68
C ILE A 530 17.55 7.59 28.14
N LEU A 531 18.02 8.44 27.24
CA LEU A 531 18.25 9.86 27.50
C LEU A 531 17.07 10.73 27.03
N TYR A 532 16.33 10.25 26.03
CA TYR A 532 15.12 10.88 25.51
C TYR A 532 14.18 9.82 24.90
N ALA A 533 12.88 9.97 25.12
CA ALA A 533 11.86 9.17 24.46
C ALA A 533 10.59 10.00 24.24
N ARG A 534 9.98 9.87 23.06
CA ARG A 534 8.69 10.44 22.71
C ARG A 534 7.90 9.43 21.90
N ASN A 535 6.78 8.94 22.44
CA ASN A 535 5.96 7.88 21.87
C ASN A 535 6.80 6.70 21.35
N ALA A 536 7.86 6.33 22.08
CA ALA A 536 8.87 5.38 21.60
C ALA A 536 8.31 3.98 21.33
N ASP A 537 7.16 3.67 21.90
CA ASP A 537 6.45 2.39 21.80
C ASP A 537 5.33 2.40 20.74
N ALA A 538 5.02 3.54 20.12
CA ALA A 538 4.01 3.61 19.07
C ALA A 538 4.43 2.79 17.84
N LEU A 539 3.54 1.93 17.36
CA LEU A 539 3.75 1.13 16.16
C LEU A 539 3.50 1.99 14.93
N LEU A 540 4.56 2.22 14.15
CA LEU A 540 4.58 3.12 13.00
C LEU A 540 5.18 2.39 11.78
N THR A 541 4.80 2.81 10.58
CA THR A 541 5.40 2.29 9.35
C THR A 541 6.85 2.78 9.26
N PRO A 542 7.85 1.88 9.24
CA PRO A 542 9.26 2.25 9.34
C PRO A 542 9.93 2.58 8.01
N ALA A 543 9.27 2.33 6.88
CA ALA A 543 9.90 2.29 5.57
C ALA A 543 11.21 1.46 5.62
N SER A 544 12.25 1.89 4.91
CA SER A 544 13.53 1.17 4.82
C SER A 544 14.32 1.02 6.13
N ASN A 545 13.86 1.52 7.28
CA ASN A 545 14.44 1.11 8.55
C ASN A 545 14.17 -0.37 8.88
N MET A 546 13.20 -1.02 8.22
CA MET A 546 13.02 -2.48 8.31
C MET A 546 14.28 -3.25 7.90
N LYS A 547 15.06 -2.71 6.96
CA LYS A 547 16.34 -3.29 6.51
C LYS A 547 17.36 -3.46 7.63
N LEU A 548 17.26 -2.67 8.70
CA LEU A 548 18.12 -2.83 9.89
C LEU A 548 17.89 -4.19 10.55
N LEU A 549 16.64 -4.66 10.63
CA LEU A 549 16.28 -5.95 11.21
C LEU A 549 16.82 -7.08 10.34
N THR A 550 16.48 -7.05 9.04
CA THR A 550 16.93 -8.04 8.05
C THR A 550 18.46 -8.14 8.00
N SER A 551 19.16 -7.00 7.97
CA SER A 551 20.62 -6.96 7.93
C SER A 551 21.27 -7.49 9.20
N ALA A 552 20.75 -7.08 10.37
CA ALA A 552 21.27 -7.51 11.66
C ALA A 552 21.12 -9.03 11.81
N VAL A 553 19.93 -9.56 11.52
CA VAL A 553 19.67 -11.01 11.61
C VAL A 553 20.47 -11.78 10.57
N ALA A 554 20.57 -11.31 9.33
CA ALA A 554 21.40 -11.94 8.31
C ALA A 554 22.87 -12.10 8.76
N LEU A 555 23.48 -11.05 9.32
CA LEU A 555 24.85 -11.12 9.84
C LEU A 555 25.01 -12.13 10.99
N ARG A 556 24.01 -12.24 11.86
CA ARG A 556 24.07 -13.13 13.03
C ARG A 556 23.86 -14.59 12.65
N GLU A 557 22.88 -14.83 11.79
CA GLU A 557 22.43 -16.17 11.45
C GLU A 557 23.26 -16.81 10.34
N LEU A 558 23.75 -16.03 9.36
CA LEU A 558 24.54 -16.53 8.23
C LEU A 558 26.04 -16.27 8.41
N GLY A 559 26.42 -15.17 9.07
CA GLY A 559 27.81 -14.75 9.24
C GLY A 559 28.31 -13.83 8.12
N PRO A 560 29.32 -12.97 8.38
CA PRO A 560 29.78 -11.94 7.45
C PRO A 560 30.48 -12.50 6.19
N ASP A 561 31.02 -13.73 6.26
CA ASP A 561 31.70 -14.41 5.15
C ASP A 561 30.77 -15.30 4.31
N TYR A 562 29.46 -15.31 4.61
CA TYR A 562 28.49 -16.10 3.84
C TYR A 562 28.48 -15.67 2.37
N THR A 563 28.52 -16.63 1.45
CA THR A 563 28.40 -16.40 0.00
C THR A 563 27.21 -17.15 -0.57
N PHE A 564 26.59 -16.55 -1.59
CA PHE A 564 25.53 -17.18 -2.38
C PHE A 564 26.15 -17.92 -3.54
N LYS A 565 25.49 -18.99 -3.99
CA LYS A 565 25.94 -19.75 -5.15
C LYS A 565 24.94 -19.71 -6.30
N THR A 566 25.46 -19.78 -7.51
CA THR A 566 24.69 -20.04 -8.74
C THR A 566 25.40 -21.15 -9.51
N GLU A 567 24.65 -22.15 -9.96
CA GLU A 567 25.20 -23.36 -10.57
C GLU A 567 24.74 -23.51 -12.02
N LEU A 568 25.62 -24.05 -12.87
CA LEU A 568 25.33 -24.37 -14.27
C LEU A 568 25.51 -25.87 -14.51
N TYR A 569 24.53 -26.49 -15.14
CA TYR A 569 24.50 -27.90 -15.48
C TYR A 569 24.19 -28.10 -16.97
N VAL A 570 24.47 -29.32 -17.44
CA VAL A 570 24.03 -29.81 -18.75
C VAL A 570 23.43 -31.20 -18.58
N SER A 571 22.38 -31.53 -19.32
CA SER A 571 21.79 -32.88 -19.26
C SER A 571 22.64 -33.93 -19.98
N SER A 572 23.56 -33.49 -20.85
CA SER A 572 24.53 -34.33 -21.55
C SER A 572 25.85 -33.57 -21.72
N LEU A 573 26.99 -34.25 -21.57
CA LEU A 573 28.29 -33.68 -21.91
C LEU A 573 28.38 -33.36 -23.41
N PRO A 574 29.18 -32.35 -23.82
CA PRO A 574 29.39 -32.05 -25.22
C PRO A 574 30.03 -33.24 -25.96
N ASP A 575 29.56 -33.51 -27.17
CA ASP A 575 30.17 -34.50 -28.06
C ASP A 575 31.53 -34.04 -28.61
N LYS A 576 32.15 -34.85 -29.47
CA LYS A 576 33.47 -34.55 -30.06
C LYS A 576 33.48 -33.27 -30.92
N GLN A 577 32.31 -32.81 -31.36
CA GLN A 577 32.14 -31.58 -32.13
C GLN A 577 31.80 -30.38 -31.23
N GLY A 578 31.73 -30.58 -29.91
CA GLY A 578 31.35 -29.54 -28.95
C GLY A 578 29.85 -29.32 -28.85
N THR A 579 29.02 -30.26 -29.32
CA THR A 579 27.56 -30.12 -29.30
C THR A 579 26.96 -30.78 -28.07
N ILE A 580 26.16 -30.04 -27.31
CA ILE A 580 25.29 -30.57 -26.26
C ILE A 580 23.98 -31.02 -26.92
N ASN A 581 23.76 -32.33 -26.98
CA ASN A 581 22.49 -32.95 -27.43
C ASN A 581 21.54 -33.13 -26.24
N GLY A 582 21.27 -32.02 -25.56
CA GLY A 582 20.58 -31.97 -24.28
C GLY A 582 20.38 -30.54 -23.81
N ASP A 583 19.84 -30.39 -22.63
CA ASP A 583 19.47 -29.10 -22.05
C ASP A 583 20.68 -28.47 -21.33
N VAL A 584 20.75 -27.14 -21.35
CA VAL A 584 21.58 -26.34 -20.43
C VAL A 584 20.67 -25.89 -19.29
N ILE A 585 21.11 -26.07 -18.05
CA ILE A 585 20.31 -25.76 -16.86
C ILE A 585 21.07 -24.78 -15.98
N ILE A 586 20.47 -23.66 -15.62
CA ILE A 586 21.01 -22.72 -14.63
C ILE A 586 20.14 -22.73 -13.38
N LYS A 587 20.77 -22.87 -12.20
CA LYS A 587 20.08 -22.90 -10.92
C LYS A 587 20.55 -21.76 -10.02
N GLY A 588 19.60 -20.96 -9.57
CA GLY A 588 19.83 -19.90 -8.59
C GLY A 588 19.56 -20.37 -7.16
N TYR A 589 20.37 -19.92 -6.21
CA TYR A 589 20.17 -20.11 -4.77
C TYR A 589 19.93 -18.80 -4.03
N GLY A 590 19.55 -17.75 -4.76
CA GLY A 590 19.23 -16.44 -4.20
C GLY A 590 20.40 -15.45 -4.20
N ASP A 591 21.36 -15.56 -5.12
CA ASP A 591 22.43 -14.57 -5.27
C ASP A 591 21.84 -13.22 -5.77
N PRO A 592 21.80 -12.16 -4.93
CA PRO A 592 21.23 -10.89 -5.35
C PRO A 592 22.16 -10.09 -6.29
N THR A 593 23.38 -10.58 -6.52
CA THR A 593 24.46 -9.88 -7.23
C THR A 593 24.69 -10.40 -8.64
N LEU A 594 23.88 -11.38 -9.10
CA LEU A 594 23.95 -11.90 -10.45
C LEU A 594 23.65 -10.79 -11.46
N GLN A 595 24.60 -10.52 -12.36
CA GLN A 595 24.54 -9.36 -13.24
C GLN A 595 25.16 -9.60 -14.62
N THR A 596 24.78 -8.75 -15.57
CA THR A 596 25.49 -8.59 -16.85
C THR A 596 26.49 -7.42 -16.76
N ASP A 597 26.87 -6.86 -17.89
CA ASP A 597 27.57 -5.58 -18.02
C ASP A 597 26.69 -4.35 -17.69
N ASP A 598 25.67 -4.51 -16.85
CA ASP A 598 24.84 -3.40 -16.38
C ASP A 598 25.72 -2.38 -15.63
N PRO A 599 25.84 -1.12 -16.10
CA PRO A 599 26.67 -0.11 -15.44
C PRO A 599 26.14 0.27 -14.05
N SER A 600 24.94 -0.18 -13.70
CA SER A 600 24.28 0.02 -12.42
C SER A 600 24.39 -1.19 -11.48
N GLY A 601 25.11 -2.24 -11.91
CA GLY A 601 25.45 -3.42 -11.12
C GLY A 601 26.44 -3.13 -9.99
N ILE A 602 26.66 -4.12 -9.13
CA ILE A 602 27.65 -3.99 -8.06
C ILE A 602 29.04 -4.28 -8.59
N LYS A 603 30.03 -3.56 -8.08
CA LYS A 603 31.42 -3.90 -8.32
C LYS A 603 31.67 -5.33 -7.80
N ASP A 604 32.34 -6.14 -8.61
CA ASP A 604 32.70 -7.54 -8.30
C ASP A 604 31.51 -8.51 -8.11
N GLY A 605 30.29 -8.12 -8.54
CA GLY A 605 29.13 -9.01 -8.54
C GLY A 605 29.27 -10.23 -9.46
N THR A 606 28.42 -11.23 -9.28
CA THR A 606 28.47 -12.47 -10.05
C THR A 606 28.12 -12.22 -11.52
N GLY A 607 29.13 -12.18 -12.40
CA GLY A 607 28.92 -11.95 -13.83
C GLY A 607 28.36 -13.17 -14.57
N LEU A 608 27.18 -13.04 -15.19
CA LEU A 608 26.50 -14.10 -15.96
C LEU A 608 27.39 -14.65 -17.09
N LEU A 609 28.20 -13.80 -17.73
CA LEU A 609 29.11 -14.18 -18.82
C LEU A 609 30.15 -15.23 -18.41
N ARG A 610 30.45 -15.38 -17.12
CA ARG A 610 31.36 -16.42 -16.61
C ARG A 610 30.80 -17.83 -16.83
N PHE A 611 29.48 -18.01 -16.88
CA PHE A 611 28.86 -19.28 -17.24
C PHE A 611 29.05 -19.62 -18.72
N VAL A 612 28.94 -18.61 -19.60
CA VAL A 612 29.21 -18.77 -21.03
C VAL A 612 30.69 -19.13 -21.26
N GLN A 613 31.61 -18.47 -20.54
CA GLN A 613 33.03 -18.80 -20.57
C GLN A 613 33.28 -20.25 -20.12
N ALA A 614 32.66 -20.68 -19.01
CA ALA A 614 32.80 -22.05 -18.53
C ALA A 614 32.30 -23.10 -19.55
N LEU A 615 31.20 -22.84 -20.26
CA LEU A 615 30.75 -23.71 -21.35
C LEU A 615 31.79 -23.79 -22.47
N ARG A 616 32.34 -22.65 -22.89
CA ARG A 616 33.38 -22.61 -23.94
C ARG A 616 34.66 -23.34 -23.52
N GLU A 617 35.09 -23.21 -22.27
CA GLU A 617 36.23 -23.93 -21.71
C GLU A 617 36.02 -25.45 -21.68
N LYS A 618 34.77 -25.90 -21.58
CA LYS A 618 34.38 -27.31 -21.75
C LYS A 618 34.24 -27.73 -23.23
N GLY A 619 34.62 -26.87 -24.17
CA GLY A 619 34.59 -27.14 -25.60
C GLY A 619 33.21 -27.03 -26.23
N VAL A 620 32.23 -26.43 -25.54
CA VAL A 620 30.87 -26.27 -26.08
C VAL A 620 30.88 -25.24 -27.20
N THR A 621 30.36 -25.62 -28.36
CA THR A 621 30.19 -24.77 -29.55
C THR A 621 28.73 -24.71 -30.01
N ARG A 622 27.88 -25.66 -29.58
CA ARG A 622 26.46 -25.73 -29.92
C ARG A 622 25.61 -26.37 -28.81
N VAL A 623 24.38 -25.91 -28.66
CA VAL A 623 23.34 -26.47 -27.78
C VAL A 623 22.09 -26.78 -28.61
N ASN A 624 21.64 -28.04 -28.57
CA ASN A 624 20.45 -28.48 -29.30
C ASN A 624 19.19 -28.59 -28.44
N GLY A 625 19.32 -28.73 -27.11
CA GLY A 625 18.19 -28.80 -26.18
C GLY A 625 17.78 -27.43 -25.63
N ARG A 626 16.93 -27.46 -24.61
CA ARG A 626 16.31 -26.28 -23.99
C ARG A 626 17.28 -25.57 -23.04
N ILE A 627 16.90 -24.38 -22.63
CA ILE A 627 17.49 -23.68 -21.49
C ILE A 627 16.51 -23.79 -20.32
N ILE A 628 16.89 -24.54 -19.29
CA ILE A 628 16.06 -24.73 -18.09
C ILE A 628 16.54 -23.76 -17.02
N VAL A 629 15.61 -23.00 -16.44
CA VAL A 629 15.87 -22.13 -15.31
C VAL A 629 15.27 -22.72 -14.04
N ASP A 630 16.13 -23.03 -13.07
CA ASP A 630 15.76 -23.60 -11.78
C ASP A 630 15.81 -22.52 -10.70
N GLU A 631 14.63 -22.03 -10.33
CA GLU A 631 14.41 -21.08 -9.23
C GLU A 631 13.82 -21.75 -7.97
N SER A 632 13.79 -23.08 -7.91
CA SER A 632 13.08 -23.87 -6.89
C SER A 632 13.59 -23.71 -5.45
N GLN A 633 14.63 -22.91 -5.24
CA GLN A 633 15.13 -22.60 -3.91
C GLN A 633 14.21 -21.65 -3.16
N TYR A 634 13.46 -20.79 -3.87
CA TYR A 634 12.44 -19.91 -3.29
C TYR A 634 11.04 -20.37 -3.72
N ASP A 635 10.03 -19.89 -3.01
CA ASP A 635 8.64 -20.07 -3.39
C ASP A 635 8.28 -19.36 -4.71
N ALA A 636 7.08 -19.62 -5.22
CA ALA A 636 6.55 -18.98 -6.43
C ALA A 636 5.94 -17.59 -6.17
N LYS A 637 6.04 -17.05 -4.95
CA LYS A 637 5.47 -15.73 -4.60
C LYS A 637 6.50 -14.65 -4.96
N HIS A 638 6.36 -14.10 -6.16
CA HIS A 638 7.34 -13.19 -6.72
C HIS A 638 7.21 -11.74 -6.24
N LEU A 639 6.13 -11.33 -5.57
CA LEU A 639 5.98 -9.99 -4.99
C LEU A 639 5.80 -10.05 -3.48
N GLY A 640 6.26 -9.02 -2.77
CA GLY A 640 6.06 -8.89 -1.32
C GLY A 640 4.60 -8.62 -0.95
N THR A 641 4.17 -9.13 0.20
CA THR A 641 2.82 -8.89 0.76
C THR A 641 2.60 -7.40 1.04
N GLY A 642 1.48 -6.84 0.61
CA GLY A 642 1.16 -5.42 0.82
C GLY A 642 2.06 -4.45 0.04
N TRP A 643 2.61 -4.88 -1.09
CA TRP A 643 3.24 -3.98 -2.06
C TRP A 643 2.16 -3.35 -2.96
N ALA A 644 2.39 -2.11 -3.39
CA ALA A 644 1.42 -1.39 -4.20
C ALA A 644 1.47 -1.84 -5.67
N TRP A 645 0.31 -1.97 -6.32
CA TRP A 645 0.22 -2.42 -7.72
C TRP A 645 0.79 -1.39 -8.72
N ASP A 646 0.69 -0.11 -8.40
CA ASP A 646 1.12 1.01 -9.23
C ASP A 646 2.64 1.22 -9.21
N ASP A 647 3.35 0.49 -8.36
CA ASP A 647 4.81 0.46 -8.32
C ASP A 647 5.42 -0.65 -9.21
N GLU A 648 4.61 -1.54 -9.79
CA GLU A 648 5.04 -2.77 -10.50
C GLU A 648 6.02 -2.54 -11.69
N SER A 649 6.13 -1.30 -12.18
CA SER A 649 7.06 -0.95 -13.26
C SER A 649 8.49 -0.71 -12.76
N TYR A 650 8.65 -0.29 -11.51
CA TYR A 650 9.92 0.27 -11.04
C TYR A 650 10.85 -0.79 -10.45
N GLY A 651 12.16 -0.60 -10.64
CA GLY A 651 13.18 -1.55 -10.16
C GLY A 651 13.24 -1.73 -8.64
N TYR A 652 12.67 -0.81 -7.85
CA TYR A 652 12.55 -0.98 -6.40
C TYR A 652 11.40 -1.92 -5.99
N ASN A 653 10.52 -2.29 -6.92
CA ASN A 653 9.41 -3.24 -6.77
C ASN A 653 9.59 -4.40 -7.78
N ALA A 654 10.85 -4.77 -8.05
CA ALA A 654 11.14 -5.90 -8.93
C ALA A 654 10.71 -7.22 -8.29
N GLN A 655 10.29 -8.16 -9.14
CA GLN A 655 9.93 -9.51 -8.72
C GLN A 655 11.10 -10.26 -8.09
N ILE A 656 10.82 -11.05 -7.07
CA ILE A 656 11.78 -11.83 -6.30
C ILE A 656 11.79 -13.27 -6.80
N SER A 657 12.96 -13.72 -7.25
CA SER A 657 13.23 -15.09 -7.69
C SER A 657 14.58 -15.54 -7.17
N ALA A 658 14.74 -16.83 -6.86
CA ALA A 658 16.06 -17.38 -6.50
C ALA A 658 17.10 -17.25 -7.62
N LEU A 659 16.65 -17.01 -8.86
CA LEU A 659 17.48 -16.78 -10.03
C LEU A 659 17.03 -15.51 -10.75
N ALA A 660 17.75 -14.41 -10.55
CA ALA A 660 17.42 -13.13 -11.16
C ALA A 660 18.70 -12.35 -11.51
N VAL A 661 18.94 -12.16 -12.79
CA VAL A 661 20.01 -11.29 -13.28
C VAL A 661 19.59 -9.82 -13.18
N ASN A 662 20.52 -8.92 -12.86
CA ASN A 662 20.32 -7.47 -12.76
C ASN A 662 19.12 -7.09 -11.86
N ARG A 663 18.91 -7.82 -10.77
CA ARG A 663 17.77 -7.64 -9.84
C ARG A 663 16.39 -7.86 -10.47
N GLY A 664 16.30 -8.63 -11.55
CA GLY A 664 15.03 -8.81 -12.25
C GLY A 664 14.55 -7.53 -12.94
N ALA A 665 15.48 -6.71 -13.42
CA ALA A 665 15.18 -5.49 -14.14
C ALA A 665 16.07 -5.32 -15.38
N VAL A 666 15.58 -4.52 -16.33
CA VAL A 666 16.38 -3.93 -17.40
C VAL A 666 16.66 -2.47 -17.05
N ARG A 667 17.81 -1.96 -17.45
CA ARG A 667 18.12 -0.53 -17.36
C ARG A 667 17.80 0.14 -18.69
N LEU A 668 17.05 1.24 -18.65
CA LEU A 668 16.73 2.06 -19.80
C LEU A 668 17.39 3.43 -19.64
N ASP A 669 18.44 3.69 -20.41
CA ASP A 669 19.04 5.01 -20.55
C ASP A 669 18.19 5.83 -21.51
N TYR A 670 17.87 7.08 -21.17
CA TYR A 670 17.04 7.97 -21.98
C TYR A 670 17.57 9.40 -22.01
N GLN A 671 17.30 10.09 -23.12
CA GLN A 671 17.65 11.51 -23.30
C GLN A 671 16.75 12.16 -24.38
N PRO A 672 16.69 13.49 -24.44
CA PRO A 672 16.00 14.18 -25.53
C PRO A 672 16.54 13.74 -26.90
N GLY A 673 15.64 13.63 -27.87
CA GLY A 673 15.97 13.42 -29.28
C GLY A 673 16.69 14.62 -29.88
N VAL A 674 17.16 14.47 -31.13
CA VAL A 674 18.06 15.44 -31.77
C VAL A 674 17.46 16.83 -32.03
N ARG A 675 16.12 16.95 -32.05
CA ARG A 675 15.37 18.21 -32.22
C ARG A 675 13.92 18.05 -31.79
N GLU A 676 13.21 19.17 -31.67
CA GLU A 676 11.76 19.19 -31.46
C GLU A 676 11.01 18.26 -32.45
N GLY A 677 10.04 17.52 -31.91
CA GLY A 677 9.24 16.52 -32.63
C GLY A 677 9.95 15.19 -32.87
N SER A 678 11.22 15.06 -32.51
CA SER A 678 11.92 13.76 -32.55
C SER A 678 11.40 12.84 -31.45
N PRO A 679 11.40 11.52 -31.63
CA PRO A 679 11.21 10.59 -30.52
C PRO A 679 12.29 10.78 -29.46
N VAL A 680 11.95 10.50 -28.19
CA VAL A 680 12.93 10.41 -27.10
C VAL A 680 13.93 9.29 -27.43
N ALA A 681 15.22 9.55 -27.30
CA ALA A 681 16.25 8.55 -27.59
C ALA A 681 16.44 7.64 -26.37
N VAL A 682 16.44 6.32 -26.59
CA VAL A 682 16.57 5.33 -25.51
C VAL A 682 17.54 4.20 -25.87
N THR A 683 18.25 3.68 -24.86
CA THR A 683 19.10 2.49 -24.95
C THR A 683 18.81 1.55 -23.79
N ILE A 684 18.67 0.25 -24.09
CA ILE A 684 18.39 -0.78 -23.09
C ILE A 684 19.62 -1.62 -22.75
N HIS A 685 19.79 -1.94 -21.48
CA HIS A 685 20.87 -2.75 -20.92
C HIS A 685 20.33 -3.89 -20.02
N PRO A 686 20.67 -5.16 -20.30
CA PRO A 686 21.30 -5.66 -21.54
C PRO A 686 20.33 -5.54 -22.73
N LYS A 687 20.85 -5.63 -23.94
CA LYS A 687 20.00 -5.86 -25.11
C LYS A 687 19.40 -7.26 -25.03
N THR A 688 18.08 -7.32 -24.97
CA THR A 688 17.32 -8.57 -24.88
C THR A 688 16.01 -8.46 -25.65
N ASP A 689 15.58 -9.56 -26.25
CA ASP A 689 14.27 -9.68 -26.90
C ASP A 689 13.16 -10.02 -25.89
N TYR A 690 13.51 -10.22 -24.61
CA TYR A 690 12.57 -10.55 -23.55
C TYR A 690 11.60 -9.41 -23.21
N VAL A 691 12.01 -8.17 -23.47
CA VAL A 691 11.17 -6.98 -23.29
C VAL A 691 10.98 -6.28 -24.63
N GLN A 692 9.78 -5.72 -24.83
CA GLN A 692 9.45 -4.90 -26.00
C GLN A 692 9.33 -3.44 -25.58
N ILE A 693 9.89 -2.52 -26.37
CA ILE A 693 9.78 -1.08 -26.10
C ILE A 693 8.88 -0.46 -27.17
N ARG A 694 7.81 0.20 -26.73
CA ARG A 694 6.93 1.02 -27.56
C ARG A 694 7.14 2.49 -27.22
N ASN A 695 7.90 3.17 -28.06
CA ASN A 695 8.21 4.59 -27.88
C ASN A 695 7.17 5.48 -28.57
N GLU A 696 6.27 6.06 -27.77
CA GLU A 696 5.28 7.06 -28.18
C GLU A 696 5.66 8.48 -27.70
N ALA A 697 6.77 8.60 -26.97
CA ALA A 697 7.23 9.84 -26.38
C ALA A 697 7.93 10.74 -27.40
N THR A 698 7.79 12.04 -27.22
CA THR A 698 8.34 13.05 -28.14
C THR A 698 9.23 14.07 -27.42
N THR A 699 10.14 14.69 -28.16
CA THR A 699 10.99 15.76 -27.66
C THR A 699 10.36 17.12 -27.93
N THR A 700 10.24 17.93 -26.89
CA THR A 700 9.65 19.28 -26.94
C THR A 700 10.73 20.36 -26.84
N PRO A 701 10.41 21.64 -27.13
CA PRO A 701 11.35 22.75 -26.94
C PRO A 701 11.86 22.85 -25.50
N ALA A 702 13.07 23.40 -25.34
CA ALA A 702 13.64 23.66 -24.02
C ALA A 702 12.73 24.56 -23.17
N GLY A 703 12.64 24.27 -21.86
CA GLY A 703 11.80 25.03 -20.92
C GLY A 703 10.31 24.70 -20.96
N THR A 704 9.88 23.72 -21.76
CA THR A 704 8.54 23.13 -21.65
C THR A 704 8.44 22.17 -20.45
N GLU A 705 7.22 21.82 -20.06
CA GLU A 705 6.99 20.85 -18.99
C GLU A 705 7.48 19.45 -19.40
N ASN A 706 8.26 18.81 -18.51
CA ASN A 706 8.64 17.42 -18.66
C ASN A 706 7.47 16.51 -18.21
N THR A 707 6.87 15.83 -19.17
CA THR A 707 5.76 14.88 -18.94
C THR A 707 6.15 13.45 -19.30
N PHE A 708 7.45 13.20 -19.53
CA PHE A 708 7.97 11.91 -19.95
C PHE A 708 7.70 10.83 -18.90
N LYS A 709 7.16 9.70 -19.34
CA LYS A 709 6.83 8.56 -18.49
C LYS A 709 7.29 7.25 -19.12
N ILE A 710 7.78 6.36 -18.27
CA ILE A 710 8.17 4.99 -18.62
C ILE A 710 7.30 4.06 -17.77
N GLU A 711 6.44 3.27 -18.42
CA GLU A 711 5.51 2.36 -17.75
C GLU A 711 5.58 0.98 -18.41
N ARG A 712 5.62 -0.08 -17.62
CA ARG A 712 5.47 -1.45 -18.11
C ARG A 712 4.00 -1.85 -18.05
N GLU A 713 3.48 -2.39 -19.14
CA GLU A 713 2.13 -2.95 -19.14
C GLU A 713 2.03 -4.09 -18.12
N ARG A 714 0.99 -4.03 -17.29
CA ARG A 714 0.75 -4.98 -16.20
C ARG A 714 0.68 -6.43 -16.69
N GLY A 715 1.35 -7.33 -15.97
CA GLY A 715 1.43 -8.76 -16.31
C GLY A 715 2.17 -9.07 -17.63
N LYS A 716 2.86 -8.07 -18.23
CA LYS A 716 3.55 -8.20 -19.51
C LYS A 716 4.94 -7.59 -19.47
N ASN A 717 5.77 -7.94 -20.45
CA ASN A 717 7.08 -7.33 -20.68
C ASN A 717 7.07 -6.29 -21.83
N ASN A 718 5.97 -5.54 -21.98
CA ASN A 718 5.89 -4.41 -22.91
C ASN A 718 6.08 -3.09 -22.14
N ILE A 719 7.15 -2.35 -22.46
CA ILE A 719 7.50 -1.07 -21.87
C ILE A 719 7.02 0.04 -22.81
N ARG A 720 6.11 0.89 -22.33
CA ARG A 720 5.61 2.05 -23.06
C ARG A 720 6.30 3.32 -22.58
N LEU A 721 6.77 4.11 -23.54
CA LEU A 721 7.32 5.44 -23.29
C LEU A 721 6.31 6.46 -23.80
N THR A 722 5.82 7.34 -22.94
CA THR A 722 4.78 8.33 -23.28
C THR A 722 5.16 9.73 -22.80
N GLY A 723 4.37 10.74 -23.20
CA GLY A 723 4.59 12.13 -22.81
C GLY A 723 5.70 12.82 -23.61
N SER A 724 6.28 13.86 -23.02
CA SER A 724 7.28 14.71 -23.65
C SER A 724 8.51 14.96 -22.79
N LEU A 725 9.70 14.89 -23.40
CA LEU A 725 10.98 15.23 -22.78
C LEU A 725 11.59 16.49 -23.43
N PRO A 726 11.70 17.62 -22.72
CA PRO A 726 12.23 18.88 -23.28
C PRO A 726 13.69 18.79 -23.73
N LEU A 727 14.05 19.55 -24.77
CA LEU A 727 15.46 19.77 -25.14
C LEU A 727 16.22 20.41 -23.97
N GLY A 728 17.45 19.95 -23.73
CA GLY A 728 18.31 20.44 -22.64
C GLY A 728 18.14 19.72 -21.31
N GLU A 729 17.18 18.79 -21.19
CA GLU A 729 17.20 17.80 -20.10
C GLU A 729 18.45 16.93 -20.22
N GLU A 730 19.12 16.69 -19.10
CA GLU A 730 20.31 15.84 -19.04
C GLU A 730 19.94 14.37 -19.28
N PRO A 731 20.82 13.55 -19.90
CA PRO A 731 20.62 12.12 -20.00
C PRO A 731 20.46 11.48 -18.61
N ASP A 732 19.51 10.56 -18.48
CA ASP A 732 19.24 9.85 -17.24
C ASP A 732 18.86 8.39 -17.53
N TYR A 733 18.56 7.61 -16.50
CA TYR A 733 18.18 6.22 -16.63
C TYR A 733 17.11 5.80 -15.63
N GLU A 734 16.32 4.80 -16.03
CA GLU A 734 15.37 4.14 -15.14
C GLU A 734 15.60 2.63 -15.13
N ARG A 735 15.33 1.97 -14.00
CA ARG A 735 15.31 0.50 -13.95
C ARG A 735 13.87 0.03 -14.02
N ILE A 736 13.57 -0.74 -15.05
CA ILE A 736 12.23 -1.27 -15.28
C ILE A 736 12.22 -2.75 -14.91
N ALA A 737 11.40 -3.09 -13.91
CA ALA A 737 11.20 -4.46 -13.48
C ALA A 737 10.63 -5.32 -14.60
N VAL A 738 11.02 -6.59 -14.69
CA VAL A 738 10.48 -7.54 -15.68
C VAL A 738 9.56 -8.57 -15.04
N GLU A 739 8.64 -9.14 -15.83
CA GLU A 739 7.89 -10.34 -15.48
C GLU A 739 8.79 -11.58 -15.55
N ASP A 740 8.65 -12.48 -14.57
CA ASP A 740 9.39 -13.74 -14.48
C ASP A 740 10.93 -13.58 -14.58
N PRO A 741 11.60 -13.02 -13.55
CA PRO A 741 13.05 -12.82 -13.52
C PRO A 741 13.90 -14.07 -13.81
N ALA A 742 13.40 -15.27 -13.50
CA ALA A 742 14.08 -16.51 -13.84
C ALA A 742 14.10 -16.76 -15.36
N ILE A 743 12.96 -16.60 -16.04
CA ILE A 743 12.90 -16.74 -17.50
C ILE A 743 13.76 -15.65 -18.16
N TYR A 744 13.68 -14.41 -17.67
CA TYR A 744 14.56 -13.33 -18.10
C TYR A 744 16.04 -13.72 -18.03
N THR A 745 16.48 -14.29 -16.89
CA THR A 745 17.86 -14.76 -16.72
C THR A 745 18.24 -15.83 -17.74
N GLY A 746 17.35 -16.78 -18.02
CA GLY A 746 17.56 -17.80 -19.04
C GLY A 746 17.63 -17.24 -20.47
N MET A 747 16.81 -16.23 -20.78
CA MET A 747 16.82 -15.55 -22.08
C MET A 747 18.11 -14.77 -22.28
N VAL A 748 18.53 -13.98 -21.29
CA VAL A 748 19.80 -13.25 -21.33
C VAL A 748 20.99 -14.20 -21.40
N LEU A 749 20.95 -15.35 -20.71
CA LEU A 749 21.98 -16.38 -20.83
C LEU A 749 22.03 -16.97 -22.25
N LYS A 750 20.87 -17.25 -22.85
CA LYS A 750 20.76 -17.73 -24.24
C LYS A 750 21.38 -16.72 -25.22
N GLU A 751 20.98 -15.47 -25.12
CA GLU A 751 21.48 -14.37 -25.96
C GLU A 751 22.99 -14.19 -25.78
N ALA A 752 23.47 -14.24 -24.52
CA ALA A 752 24.89 -14.14 -24.21
C ALA A 752 25.70 -15.32 -24.80
N MET A 753 25.17 -16.55 -24.80
CA MET A 753 25.80 -17.69 -25.47
C MET A 753 25.95 -17.46 -26.97
N GLU A 754 24.89 -17.00 -27.64
CA GLU A 754 24.89 -16.73 -29.08
C GLU A 754 25.87 -15.61 -29.45
N GLN A 755 25.86 -14.51 -28.70
CA GLN A 755 26.79 -13.39 -28.88
C GLN A 755 28.26 -13.80 -28.68
N ASN A 756 28.52 -14.84 -27.90
CA ASN A 756 29.86 -15.35 -27.62
C ASN A 756 30.23 -16.63 -28.40
N GLY A 757 29.49 -16.93 -29.47
CA GLY A 757 29.86 -17.96 -30.46
C GLY A 757 29.39 -19.38 -30.14
N ILE A 758 28.56 -19.58 -29.11
CA ILE A 758 27.86 -20.85 -28.88
C ILE A 758 26.54 -20.80 -29.66
N LYS A 759 26.38 -21.66 -30.66
CA LYS A 759 25.14 -21.73 -31.45
C LYS A 759 24.04 -22.40 -30.64
N VAL A 760 22.95 -21.70 -30.38
CA VAL A 760 21.75 -22.29 -29.76
C VAL A 760 20.74 -22.64 -30.84
N SER A 761 20.09 -23.81 -30.74
CA SER A 761 19.08 -24.21 -31.71
C SER A 761 17.88 -23.26 -31.71
N LYS A 762 17.27 -23.03 -32.87
CA LYS A 762 16.07 -22.17 -32.97
C LYS A 762 14.87 -22.73 -32.20
N GLN A 763 14.85 -24.05 -32.01
CA GLN A 763 13.84 -24.78 -31.24
C GLN A 763 14.14 -24.80 -29.73
N SER A 764 15.28 -24.26 -29.29
CA SER A 764 15.63 -24.19 -27.87
C SER A 764 14.82 -23.09 -27.18
N GLU A 765 13.80 -23.50 -26.46
CA GLU A 765 13.00 -22.63 -25.59
C GLU A 765 13.65 -22.45 -24.21
N VAL A 766 13.35 -21.31 -23.58
CA VAL A 766 13.68 -21.05 -22.18
C VAL A 766 12.44 -21.36 -21.34
N GLN A 767 12.56 -22.20 -20.33
CA GLN A 767 11.43 -22.60 -19.49
C GLN A 767 11.85 -22.86 -18.05
N LYS A 768 10.92 -22.67 -17.10
CA LYS A 768 11.11 -23.03 -15.70
C LYS A 768 11.19 -24.56 -15.57
N GLY A 769 12.02 -25.05 -14.65
CA GLY A 769 12.11 -26.46 -14.33
C GLY A 769 13.13 -26.74 -13.23
N VAL A 770 13.14 -27.96 -12.71
CA VAL A 770 14.16 -28.40 -11.74
C VAL A 770 15.31 -29.09 -12.45
N ILE A 771 16.50 -29.09 -11.85
CA ILE A 771 17.64 -29.86 -12.37
C ILE A 771 17.24 -31.34 -12.55
N PRO A 772 17.29 -31.87 -13.80
CA PRO A 772 17.00 -33.28 -14.03
C PRO A 772 18.01 -34.19 -13.32
N SER A 773 17.55 -35.34 -12.82
CA SER A 773 18.43 -36.38 -12.28
C SER A 773 19.45 -36.84 -13.32
N GLY A 774 20.72 -36.98 -12.92
CA GLY A 774 21.82 -37.37 -13.82
C GLY A 774 22.44 -36.21 -14.63
N SER A 775 22.01 -34.96 -14.41
CA SER A 775 22.65 -33.78 -15.03
C SER A 775 24.09 -33.59 -14.53
N TYR A 776 24.95 -33.07 -15.41
CA TYR A 776 26.37 -32.83 -15.13
C TYR A 776 26.62 -31.37 -14.76
N LYS A 777 27.21 -31.11 -13.58
CA LYS A 777 27.61 -29.75 -13.19
C LYS A 777 28.81 -29.29 -14.02
N ILE A 778 28.66 -28.16 -14.71
CA ILE A 778 29.70 -27.51 -15.53
C ILE A 778 30.49 -26.49 -14.71
N SER A 779 29.78 -25.65 -13.95
CA SER A 779 30.38 -24.55 -13.20
C SER A 779 29.52 -24.19 -11.99
N GLU A 780 30.16 -23.56 -11.01
CA GLU A 780 29.56 -22.97 -9.83
C GLU A 780 30.25 -21.64 -9.56
N LEU A 781 29.46 -20.58 -9.43
CA LEU A 781 29.95 -19.25 -9.09
C LEU A 781 29.47 -18.88 -7.69
N GLN A 782 30.35 -18.22 -6.95
CA GLN A 782 30.08 -17.67 -5.63
C GLN A 782 29.99 -16.16 -5.72
N SER A 783 29.03 -15.58 -5.00
CA SER A 783 28.89 -14.12 -4.84
C SER A 783 30.04 -13.55 -4.00
N PRO A 784 30.18 -12.21 -3.95
CA PRO A 784 30.87 -11.54 -2.86
C PRO A 784 30.29 -11.94 -1.48
N PRO A 785 31.07 -11.82 -0.39
CA PRO A 785 30.60 -12.17 0.94
C PRO A 785 29.49 -11.23 1.43
N LEU A 786 28.67 -11.71 2.37
CA LEU A 786 27.50 -10.98 2.90
C LEU A 786 27.84 -9.58 3.41
N ARG A 787 29.02 -9.38 4.00
CA ARG A 787 29.48 -8.05 4.43
C ARG A 787 29.47 -7.01 3.30
N ASP A 788 29.81 -7.40 2.07
CA ASP A 788 29.91 -6.49 0.92
C ASP A 788 28.53 -6.31 0.26
N ILE A 789 27.73 -7.38 0.22
CA ILE A 789 26.33 -7.36 -0.20
C ILE A 789 25.53 -6.38 0.68
N LEU A 790 25.73 -6.40 2.00
CA LEU A 790 25.07 -5.50 2.93
C LEU A 790 25.54 -4.05 2.80
N ILE A 791 26.82 -3.80 2.50
CA ILE A 791 27.28 -2.45 2.19
C ILE A 791 26.46 -1.89 1.02
N TYR A 792 26.36 -2.61 -0.10
CA TYR A 792 25.56 -2.13 -1.22
C TYR A 792 24.08 -1.97 -0.85
N GLY A 793 23.49 -3.01 -0.24
CA GLY A 793 22.06 -3.05 0.09
C GLY A 793 21.63 -1.92 1.05
N ASN A 794 22.41 -1.64 2.10
CA ASN A 794 22.07 -0.59 3.07
C ASN A 794 22.43 0.81 2.58
N LYS A 795 23.57 1.01 1.89
CA LYS A 795 23.98 2.31 1.36
C LYS A 795 23.03 2.81 0.27
N ASN A 796 22.59 1.93 -0.64
CA ASN A 796 21.67 2.25 -1.72
C ASN A 796 20.20 2.03 -1.35
N SER A 797 19.93 1.43 -0.18
CA SER A 797 18.58 1.09 0.26
C SER A 797 17.83 0.14 -0.69
N ASP A 798 18.54 -0.83 -1.25
CA ASP A 798 18.02 -1.71 -2.31
C ASP A 798 17.02 -2.74 -1.73
N ASN A 799 15.77 -2.69 -2.19
CA ASN A 799 14.70 -3.57 -1.72
C ASN A 799 14.92 -5.01 -2.14
N PHE A 800 15.30 -5.22 -3.41
CA PHE A 800 15.52 -6.54 -3.99
C PHE A 800 16.54 -7.32 -3.17
N TYR A 801 17.66 -6.68 -2.81
CA TYR A 801 18.70 -7.31 -1.98
C TYR A 801 18.15 -7.79 -0.64
N MET A 802 17.29 -7.00 0.01
CA MET A 802 16.77 -7.32 1.34
C MET A 802 15.73 -8.43 1.31
N GLU A 803 14.89 -8.48 0.28
CA GLU A 803 13.95 -9.60 0.11
C GLU A 803 14.67 -10.90 -0.26
N MET A 804 15.70 -10.84 -1.09
CA MET A 804 16.55 -11.99 -1.41
C MET A 804 17.23 -12.54 -0.15
N LEU A 805 17.73 -11.66 0.73
CA LEU A 805 18.30 -12.05 2.03
C LEU A 805 17.25 -12.65 2.97
N LEU A 806 16.05 -12.07 3.03
CA LEU A 806 14.96 -12.57 3.87
C LEU A 806 14.57 -14.00 3.47
N LYS A 807 14.34 -14.24 2.17
CA LYS A 807 14.03 -15.60 1.68
C LYS A 807 15.20 -16.55 1.87
N ARG A 808 16.45 -16.09 1.78
CA ARG A 808 17.62 -16.92 2.09
C ARG A 808 17.64 -17.37 3.55
N LEU A 809 17.35 -16.47 4.48
CA LEU A 809 17.25 -16.81 5.90
C LEU A 809 16.23 -17.92 6.13
N GLY A 810 15.04 -17.81 5.52
CA GLY A 810 14.04 -18.88 5.55
C GLY A 810 14.56 -20.20 4.99
N ALA A 811 15.20 -20.16 3.80
CA ALA A 811 15.74 -21.36 3.17
C ALA A 811 16.78 -22.07 4.04
N ASP A 812 17.72 -21.33 4.64
CA ASP A 812 18.81 -21.90 5.43
C ASP A 812 18.40 -22.34 6.84
N LYS A 813 17.50 -21.61 7.49
CA LYS A 813 17.17 -21.84 8.90
C LYS A 813 15.87 -22.61 9.11
N LYS A 814 14.97 -22.58 8.14
CA LYS A 814 13.65 -23.23 8.20
C LYS A 814 13.42 -24.24 7.08
N GLY A 815 14.32 -24.30 6.09
CA GLY A 815 14.19 -25.20 4.93
C GLY A 815 13.18 -24.72 3.88
N ALA A 816 12.69 -23.48 4.00
CA ALA A 816 11.70 -22.91 3.09
C ALA A 816 12.09 -21.50 2.67
N GLY A 817 12.38 -21.29 1.38
CA GLY A 817 12.76 -20.00 0.82
C GLY A 817 11.56 -19.07 0.59
N SER A 818 10.88 -18.69 1.66
CA SER A 818 9.71 -17.80 1.66
C SER A 818 9.94 -16.58 2.53
N ALA A 819 9.17 -15.51 2.29
CA ALA A 819 9.21 -14.33 3.14
C ALA A 819 8.74 -14.68 4.56
N GLU A 820 7.67 -15.48 4.66
CA GLU A 820 7.06 -15.92 5.92
C GLU A 820 8.07 -16.70 6.79
N ALA A 821 8.79 -17.67 6.22
CA ALA A 821 9.84 -18.40 6.95
C ALA A 821 11.03 -17.50 7.30
N GLY A 822 11.40 -16.55 6.44
CA GLY A 822 12.43 -15.55 6.74
C GLY A 822 12.06 -14.63 7.90
N ILE A 823 10.81 -14.18 7.96
CA ILE A 823 10.26 -13.33 9.02
C ILE A 823 10.24 -14.11 10.35
N GLU A 824 9.87 -15.39 10.33
CA GLU A 824 9.93 -16.25 11.52
C GLU A 824 11.35 -16.30 12.10
N VAL A 825 12.38 -16.42 11.24
CA VAL A 825 13.79 -16.36 11.68
C VAL A 825 14.14 -15.00 12.27
N VAL A 826 13.68 -13.91 11.64
CA VAL A 826 13.90 -12.55 12.16
C VAL A 826 13.25 -12.38 13.53
N GLN A 827 11.97 -12.72 13.68
CA GLN A 827 11.24 -12.60 14.94
C GLN A 827 11.88 -13.45 16.05
N GLU A 828 12.21 -14.72 15.78
CA GLU A 828 12.88 -15.58 16.77
C GLU A 828 14.25 -15.04 17.18
N SER A 829 15.06 -14.59 16.21
CA SER A 829 16.39 -14.05 16.50
C SER A 829 16.27 -12.77 17.33
N LEU A 830 15.35 -11.87 17.01
CA LEU A 830 15.14 -10.64 17.77
C LEU A 830 14.61 -10.91 19.19
N GLN A 831 13.66 -11.85 19.34
CA GLN A 831 13.13 -12.25 20.64
C GLN A 831 14.20 -12.87 21.54
N LYS A 832 15.05 -13.76 21.01
CA LYS A 832 16.20 -14.35 21.75
C LYS A 832 17.17 -13.29 22.26
N ASN A 833 17.16 -12.10 21.65
CA ASN A 833 18.03 -10.98 22.00
C ASN A 833 17.31 -9.86 22.75
N GLY A 834 16.15 -10.14 23.34
CA GLY A 834 15.44 -9.23 24.24
C GLY A 834 14.60 -8.15 23.54
N THR A 835 14.45 -8.21 22.21
CA THR A 835 13.51 -7.34 21.51
C THR A 835 12.08 -7.86 21.70
N ASN A 836 11.16 -6.98 22.06
CA ASN A 836 9.74 -7.33 22.15
C ASN A 836 9.20 -7.72 20.76
N PRO A 837 8.71 -8.96 20.55
CA PRO A 837 8.23 -9.42 19.23
C PRO A 837 6.85 -8.85 18.85
N ALA A 838 6.26 -8.00 19.69
CA ALA A 838 4.97 -7.34 19.45
C ALA A 838 5.06 -6.24 18.37
N PHE A 839 5.36 -6.61 17.13
CA PHE A 839 5.38 -5.74 15.93
C PHE A 839 5.01 -6.54 14.69
N ASP A 840 4.60 -5.85 13.63
CA ASP A 840 4.24 -6.49 12.36
C ASP A 840 5.37 -6.30 11.34
N MET A 841 5.83 -7.42 10.76
CA MET A 841 6.77 -7.46 9.66
C MET A 841 6.21 -8.41 8.61
N VAL A 842 6.09 -7.93 7.37
CA VAL A 842 5.59 -8.73 6.24
C VAL A 842 6.56 -8.79 5.06
N ASP A 843 7.60 -7.96 5.07
CA ASP A 843 8.69 -7.97 4.09
C ASP A 843 10.03 -7.60 4.75
N GLY A 844 11.14 -7.82 4.02
CA GLY A 844 12.49 -7.58 4.52
C GLY A 844 13.00 -6.16 4.25
N SER A 845 12.41 -5.48 3.27
CA SER A 845 12.84 -4.19 2.76
C SER A 845 12.15 -3.01 3.44
N GLY A 846 10.95 -3.19 3.98
CA GLY A 846 10.12 -2.10 4.48
C GLY A 846 9.38 -1.33 3.39
N LEU A 847 9.24 -1.89 2.19
CA LEU A 847 8.41 -1.29 1.12
C LEU A 847 6.93 -1.41 1.48
N SER A 848 6.54 -2.54 2.08
CA SER A 848 5.17 -2.77 2.53
C SER A 848 4.78 -1.82 3.66
N ARG A 849 3.60 -1.23 3.52
CA ARG A 849 2.97 -0.38 4.54
C ARG A 849 2.28 -1.19 5.65
N TYR A 850 2.23 -2.51 5.52
CA TYR A 850 1.78 -3.42 6.59
C TYR A 850 2.83 -3.57 7.70
N ASN A 851 4.09 -3.26 7.42
CA ASN A 851 5.12 -3.21 8.45
C ASN A 851 4.77 -2.13 9.48
N GLN A 852 4.73 -2.51 10.76
CA GLN A 852 4.50 -1.60 11.88
C GLN A 852 5.46 -1.96 13.00
N ILE A 853 6.34 -1.04 13.37
CA ILE A 853 7.36 -1.23 14.40
C ILE A 853 7.58 0.07 15.18
N SER A 854 7.97 -0.05 16.44
CA SER A 854 8.24 1.09 17.30
C SER A 854 9.71 1.53 17.25
N ALA A 855 9.97 2.80 17.58
CA ALA A 855 11.33 3.32 17.68
C ALA A 855 12.16 2.56 18.72
N ARG A 856 11.53 2.10 19.81
CA ARG A 856 12.16 1.26 20.83
C ARG A 856 12.60 -0.10 20.26
N GLN A 857 11.76 -0.76 19.46
CA GLN A 857 12.11 -2.03 18.82
C GLN A 857 13.22 -1.87 17.78
N VAL A 858 13.23 -0.77 17.01
CA VAL A 858 14.36 -0.49 16.11
C VAL A 858 15.65 -0.26 16.92
N SER A 859 15.57 0.48 18.03
CA SER A 859 16.74 0.73 18.89
C SER A 859 17.26 -0.51 19.61
N SER A 860 16.41 -1.46 20.00
CA SER A 860 16.89 -2.73 20.59
C SER A 860 17.72 -3.53 19.60
N VAL A 861 17.43 -3.46 18.29
CA VAL A 861 18.28 -4.05 17.23
C VAL A 861 19.64 -3.36 17.19
N LEU A 862 19.68 -2.03 17.24
CA LEU A 862 20.93 -1.25 17.24
C LEU A 862 21.78 -1.58 18.47
N ILE A 863 21.18 -1.57 19.66
CA ILE A 863 21.85 -1.94 20.91
C ILE A 863 22.38 -3.38 20.84
N SER A 864 21.56 -4.31 20.33
CA SER A 864 21.97 -5.70 20.19
C SER A 864 23.17 -5.87 19.25
N MET A 865 23.21 -5.13 18.13
CA MET A 865 24.33 -5.17 17.20
C MET A 865 25.58 -4.50 17.75
N ALA A 866 25.45 -3.41 18.51
CA ALA A 866 26.58 -2.76 19.18
C ALA A 866 27.33 -3.68 20.15
N ASN A 867 26.66 -4.72 20.66
CA ASN A 867 27.25 -5.73 21.53
C ASN A 867 27.67 -7.03 20.79
N HIS A 868 27.49 -7.11 19.47
CA HIS A 868 27.75 -8.31 18.67
C HIS A 868 29.13 -8.27 17.99
N SER A 869 29.75 -9.44 17.77
CA SER A 869 31.05 -9.54 17.08
C SER A 869 31.02 -9.02 15.63
N SER A 870 29.85 -9.02 15.00
CA SER A 870 29.63 -8.48 13.65
C SER A 870 29.32 -6.98 13.61
N PHE A 871 29.44 -6.25 14.73
CA PHE A 871 29.13 -4.82 14.81
C PHE A 871 29.82 -4.02 13.71
N GLU A 872 31.12 -4.21 13.50
CA GLU A 872 31.89 -3.45 12.51
C GLU A 872 31.36 -3.64 11.08
N HIS A 873 30.91 -4.84 10.72
CA HIS A 873 30.32 -5.10 9.40
C HIS A 873 28.97 -4.40 9.26
N PHE A 874 28.13 -4.45 10.30
CA PHE A 874 26.85 -3.76 10.32
C PHE A 874 27.02 -2.24 10.25
N TYR A 875 27.87 -1.69 11.11
CA TYR A 875 28.16 -0.26 11.22
C TYR A 875 28.70 0.33 9.91
N ARG A 876 29.63 -0.39 9.24
CA ARG A 876 30.17 0.03 7.93
C ARG A 876 29.14 0.00 6.80
N SER A 877 28.12 -0.85 6.92
CA SER A 877 27.05 -0.92 5.92
C SER A 877 26.09 0.29 5.96
N LEU A 878 26.01 1.00 7.09
CA LEU A 878 25.10 2.14 7.25
C LEU A 878 25.59 3.39 6.51
N PRO A 879 24.73 4.13 5.78
CA PRO A 879 25.07 5.42 5.19
C PRO A 879 25.72 6.39 6.18
N ILE A 880 26.72 7.15 5.71
CA ILE A 880 27.44 8.16 6.50
C ILE A 880 26.99 9.55 6.07
N ALA A 881 26.56 10.35 7.03
CA ALA A 881 26.14 11.73 6.84
C ALA A 881 27.17 12.56 6.08
N GLY A 882 26.75 13.16 4.95
CA GLY A 882 27.56 14.00 4.08
C GLY A 882 28.56 13.27 3.19
N VAL A 883 28.68 11.94 3.30
CA VAL A 883 29.74 11.16 2.65
C VAL A 883 29.19 10.21 1.59
N ASP A 884 28.27 9.30 1.96
CA ASP A 884 27.86 8.22 1.06
C ASP A 884 26.41 7.76 1.22
N GLY A 885 26.01 6.85 0.33
CA GLY A 885 24.68 6.25 0.28
C GLY A 885 23.56 7.29 0.24
N THR A 886 22.43 6.96 0.89
CA THR A 886 21.26 7.84 1.00
C THR A 886 21.50 9.11 1.83
N LEU A 887 22.65 9.23 2.53
CA LEU A 887 23.00 10.41 3.33
C LEU A 887 24.09 11.28 2.68
N LYS A 888 24.56 10.93 1.48
CA LYS A 888 25.67 11.62 0.78
C LYS A 888 25.49 13.13 0.60
N ASN A 889 24.24 13.61 0.58
CA ASN A 889 23.88 15.01 0.38
C ASN A 889 23.19 15.64 1.60
N ARG A 890 23.10 14.91 2.72
CA ARG A 890 22.42 15.34 3.95
C ARG A 890 23.43 15.68 5.04
N MET A 891 23.08 16.60 5.93
CA MET A 891 23.89 17.01 7.10
C MET A 891 25.33 17.51 6.80
N LYS A 892 25.63 17.93 5.56
CA LYS A 892 26.91 18.58 5.24
C LYS A 892 27.07 19.88 6.01
N GLN A 893 28.30 20.20 6.40
CA GLN A 893 28.66 21.39 7.16
C GLN A 893 27.95 21.49 8.53
N THR A 894 27.70 20.34 9.16
CA THR A 894 27.14 20.23 10.51
C THR A 894 28.00 19.30 11.36
N ASP A 895 27.79 19.30 12.68
CA ASP A 895 28.49 18.37 13.60
C ASP A 895 28.14 16.89 13.35
N ALA A 896 27.08 16.61 12.57
CA ALA A 896 26.72 15.27 12.15
C ALA A 896 27.50 14.77 10.92
N GLU A 897 28.15 15.65 10.14
CA GLU A 897 28.92 15.26 8.96
C GLU A 897 30.08 14.34 9.33
N ASN A 898 30.25 13.22 8.60
CA ASN A 898 31.23 12.15 8.92
C ASN A 898 31.04 11.46 10.29
N ASN A 899 29.97 11.76 11.03
CA ASN A 899 29.74 11.28 12.39
C ASN A 899 28.47 10.41 12.49
N VAL A 900 27.37 10.86 11.89
CA VAL A 900 26.12 10.08 11.90
C VAL A 900 26.21 8.93 10.90
N HIS A 901 26.08 7.71 11.42
CA HIS A 901 25.97 6.47 10.64
C HIS A 901 24.55 5.91 10.81
N ALA A 902 23.69 6.09 9.82
CA ALA A 902 22.28 5.78 9.97
C ALA A 902 21.61 5.31 8.68
N LYS A 903 20.64 4.41 8.84
CA LYS A 903 19.75 4.00 7.76
C LYS A 903 18.59 4.98 7.67
N THR A 904 18.31 5.42 6.43
CA THR A 904 17.14 6.21 6.05
C THR A 904 15.96 5.32 5.70
N GLY A 905 14.75 5.86 5.76
CA GLY A 905 13.58 5.29 5.11
C GLY A 905 12.62 6.38 4.68
N THR A 906 12.08 6.27 3.47
CA THR A 906 11.11 7.22 2.93
C THR A 906 10.06 6.46 2.11
N LEU A 907 8.80 6.72 2.39
CA LEU A 907 7.65 6.45 1.51
C LEU A 907 6.78 7.71 1.51
N GLN A 908 5.75 7.77 0.67
CA GLN A 908 4.78 8.89 0.75
C GLN A 908 4.14 8.95 2.15
N GLY A 909 4.27 10.09 2.83
CA GLY A 909 3.77 10.30 4.20
C GLY A 909 4.53 9.58 5.31
N VAL A 910 5.70 8.99 5.02
CA VAL A 910 6.54 8.24 5.98
C VAL A 910 8.01 8.63 5.82
N SER A 911 8.67 8.97 6.92
CA SER A 911 10.11 9.22 6.94
C SER A 911 10.75 8.69 8.22
N SER A 912 11.91 8.04 8.09
CA SER A 912 12.64 7.49 9.23
C SER A 912 14.15 7.68 9.12
N LEU A 913 14.81 7.79 10.26
CA LEU A 913 16.27 7.82 10.39
C LEU A 913 16.65 7.10 11.68
N SER A 914 17.51 6.08 11.60
CA SER A 914 17.95 5.34 12.79
C SER A 914 19.38 4.84 12.65
N GLY A 915 20.15 4.95 13.72
CA GLY A 915 21.57 4.59 13.70
C GLY A 915 22.31 5.10 14.92
N TYR A 916 23.56 5.48 14.70
CA TYR A 916 24.51 5.87 15.74
C TYR A 916 25.05 7.27 15.49
N VAL A 917 25.39 7.96 16.58
CA VAL A 917 26.04 9.28 16.55
C VAL A 917 26.94 9.43 17.76
N THR A 918 28.09 10.08 17.59
CA THR A 918 28.99 10.42 18.71
C THR A 918 28.77 11.88 19.10
N THR A 919 28.59 12.15 20.39
CA THR A 919 28.41 13.51 20.90
C THR A 919 29.74 14.28 20.92
N LYS A 920 29.66 15.59 21.22
CA LYS A 920 30.83 16.45 21.40
C LYS A 920 31.78 15.95 22.49
N ASP A 921 31.26 15.26 23.51
CA ASP A 921 32.03 14.74 24.63
C ASP A 921 32.53 13.30 24.40
N ASN A 922 32.47 12.81 23.16
CA ASN A 922 32.84 11.44 22.74
C ASN A 922 31.94 10.33 23.29
N GLU A 923 30.74 10.65 23.76
CA GLU A 923 29.74 9.65 24.14
C GLU A 923 29.03 9.10 22.90
N ARG A 924 28.97 7.78 22.76
CA ARG A 924 28.27 7.10 21.66
C ARG A 924 26.80 6.91 21.99
N LEU A 925 25.95 7.44 21.11
CA LEU A 925 24.50 7.32 21.21
C LEU A 925 23.95 6.41 20.13
N TYR A 926 22.89 5.68 20.47
CA TYR A 926 21.94 5.14 19.49
C TYR A 926 20.73 6.06 19.40
N PHE A 927 20.09 6.11 18.24
CA PHE A 927 18.82 6.82 18.08
C PHE A 927 17.91 6.15 17.05
N SER A 928 16.61 6.33 17.23
CA SER A 928 15.60 6.02 16.23
C SER A 928 14.55 7.11 16.16
N ILE A 929 14.23 7.55 14.94
CA ILE A 929 13.22 8.54 14.62
C ILE A 929 12.34 7.96 13.52
N ILE A 930 11.04 7.82 13.76
CA ILE A 930 10.03 7.38 12.79
C ILE A 930 8.91 8.42 12.76
N MET A 931 8.62 8.96 11.58
CA MET A 931 7.60 9.97 11.34
C MET A 931 6.57 9.45 10.34
N ASN A 932 5.28 9.53 10.66
CA ASN A 932 4.18 9.12 9.79
C ASN A 932 3.09 10.21 9.72
N GLY A 933 2.29 10.15 8.66
CA GLY A 933 1.03 10.90 8.56
C GLY A 933 1.15 12.32 8.04
N TYR A 934 2.33 12.74 7.58
CA TYR A 934 2.43 14.06 6.95
C TYR A 934 1.91 14.05 5.51
N THR A 935 1.32 15.16 5.08
CA THR A 935 0.82 15.37 3.71
C THR A 935 1.76 16.23 2.86
N ASP A 936 2.68 16.96 3.51
CA ASP A 936 3.65 17.82 2.84
C ASP A 936 4.79 17.02 2.21
N ALA A 937 5.66 17.69 1.46
CA ALA A 937 6.82 17.06 0.84
C ALA A 937 7.74 16.40 1.88
N SER A 938 8.15 15.14 1.63
CA SER A 938 9.05 14.36 2.49
C SER A 938 10.36 15.10 2.83
N LYS A 939 10.82 16.01 1.97
CA LYS A 939 12.01 16.85 2.20
C LYS A 939 11.94 17.63 3.51
N ASN A 940 10.77 18.18 3.86
CA ASN A 940 10.57 18.94 5.10
C ASN A 940 10.88 18.07 6.33
N PHE A 941 10.48 16.79 6.29
CA PHE A 941 10.66 15.86 7.40
C PHE A 941 12.06 15.26 7.43
N THR A 942 12.71 15.07 6.28
CA THR A 942 14.15 14.74 6.26
C THR A 942 15.00 15.89 6.80
N ASP A 943 14.59 17.14 6.60
CA ASP A 943 15.29 18.31 7.17
C ASP A 943 15.14 18.37 8.69
N VAL A 944 13.95 18.02 9.22
CA VAL A 944 13.74 17.89 10.67
C VAL A 944 14.61 16.76 11.24
N GLN A 945 14.71 15.61 10.56
CA GLN A 945 15.64 14.55 10.98
C GLN A 945 17.10 15.01 10.98
N ASP A 946 17.53 15.78 9.97
CA ASP A 946 18.89 16.32 9.90
C ASP A 946 19.17 17.30 11.06
N GLN A 947 18.19 18.14 11.40
CA GLN A 947 18.28 19.03 12.58
C GLN A 947 18.41 18.24 13.88
N LEU A 948 17.59 17.21 14.07
CA LEU A 948 17.65 16.33 15.26
C LEU A 948 19.01 15.62 15.34
N ALA A 949 19.49 15.04 14.24
CA ALA A 949 20.75 14.32 14.19
C ALA A 949 21.97 15.25 14.43
N ALA A 950 21.97 16.45 13.84
CA ALA A 950 22.99 17.47 14.11
C ALA A 950 22.95 17.95 15.57
N ALA A 951 21.77 18.09 16.16
CA ALA A 951 21.61 18.45 17.56
C ALA A 951 22.19 17.36 18.49
N LEU A 952 21.94 16.08 18.19
CA LEU A 952 22.52 14.95 18.93
C LEU A 952 24.05 14.89 18.80
N ALA A 953 24.61 15.20 17.64
CA ALA A 953 26.07 15.25 17.47
C ALA A 953 26.73 16.38 18.28
N LYS A 954 26.04 17.53 18.38
CA LYS A 954 26.56 18.74 19.03
C LYS A 954 26.42 18.76 20.55
N VAL A 955 25.51 17.96 21.11
CA VAL A 955 25.18 18.02 22.54
C VAL A 955 26.38 17.68 23.41
N SER A 956 26.48 18.34 24.56
CA SER A 956 27.38 17.97 25.66
C SER A 956 26.52 17.42 26.79
N LEU A 957 26.85 16.22 27.27
CA LEU A 957 26.11 15.50 28.30
C LEU A 957 26.81 15.59 29.67
N THR A 958 28.02 16.15 29.72
CA THR A 958 28.76 16.40 30.96
C THR A 958 28.30 17.69 31.66
N HIS A 959 27.11 17.68 32.26
CA HIS A 959 26.74 18.63 33.32
C HIS A 959 25.93 17.90 34.41
N HIS A 960 26.64 17.41 35.42
CA HIS A 960 26.12 17.10 36.75
C HIS A 960 26.71 18.06 37.78
#